data_AF-A0A497K0K7-F1
#
_entry.id   AF-A0A497K0K7-F1
#
_cell.length_a   1.000
_cell.length_b   1.000
_cell.length_c   1.000
_cell.angle_alpha   90.00
_cell.angle_beta   90.00
_cell.angle_gamma   90.00
#
_symmetry.space_group_name_H-M   'P 1'
#
loop_
_entity.id
_entity.type
_entity.pdbx_description
1 polymer ?
#
loop_
_entity_poly.entity_id
_entity_poly.type
_entity_poly.pdbx_seq_one_letter_code
_entity_poly.pdbx_strand_id
1 'polypeptide(L)'
;MEENEFSDEWWYNRPKLRRIFSPLLYLFSWQYRLWRFLQKPIEERRKEAEKRARKIRKRIDFPNVSRKDLVGREKELNKVLVSAYYHIFRDPEVRKACPIPPSKIFIIKGSSGSGKTFFAEVCQREIFEEGLKYGIIVNYMLLKPEDVYTMWYGRSAQQLSSFFQEAFQRPSVILIDEFQAFGSRFSSTSEVGMEEKRVQTVFLEKIDELQKKNYRCILLIATNEYETITETLRRRGIVGTIDLDVSTNRNMLLEIARRQCKKYGINLKPTEIIETLEDAVRAVGNTRLTPADVVNAFNIIINEKYRPLQESLLSRIRKSRSMKFNIKGKVTLNDFRAAARRLKTYTYQEKTEAAKRAINRIAPRERYSDVGGLHGIKEEIIKEISLALDADLAVKAGYLPPKGFIFYGPPGTGKTLLAKAIAGENDVWFYNIDGPSILQGKYGDPEKTIRDIFADARRNAPAIIFFDEIDSIAPKRGTHDPVVDRVVSQLLTEMDGFTPLTNVVVIGATNRFEILDDALLERFTRHFHFTYPKNRAEKLEILKIHLRRYKDVLDKNITPEDVLKIFEKKILSPRKMADTVDDANRLRTKELEACRKLLEAMKFGEEKTKEIESLFKDDLERLFENLGISREDPKLTEKLEKIDPSNYPLRLYHFEKALEGTIDEALEEAQEMIQKTVRIQKPEVGKSYGLIALGERGEAGGLVGVIEVVVNPNGKGKIQVIGSEVGESIKASAQDAFIHINSLADWKFKDYDVYIELVTPAKGMEKQTFASGVSKPPVSGPSAGLAIAVAMLSAFLNVEVDPTVVMTGAITARGEVWPVGGLDYRGMGKIEAALSDRYARKLIMPKYNYERLKGFDTERMLSEKNIKIIPVQTFIEAAVEALIGFSSQEDLIKSLKRSLPARAL
;
A
#
# COMPACT_ATOMS: atom_id res chain seq x y z
N MET A 1 -22.53 30.91 -47.74
CA MET A 1 -21.91 29.70 -47.17
C MET A 1 -20.45 29.74 -47.60
N GLU A 2 -19.51 29.69 -46.65
CA GLU A 2 -18.08 29.93 -46.94
C GLU A 2 -17.54 28.98 -48.02
N GLU A 3 -17.07 29.57 -49.12
CA GLU A 3 -16.49 28.91 -50.29
C GLU A 3 -15.14 28.21 -49.99
N ASN A 4 -14.64 28.33 -48.76
CA ASN A 4 -13.32 27.85 -48.33
C ASN A 4 -13.31 26.41 -47.77
N GLU A 5 -14.46 25.74 -47.61
CA GLU A 5 -14.48 24.37 -47.05
C GLU A 5 -14.00 23.31 -48.04
N PHE A 6 -14.11 23.60 -49.34
CA PHE A 6 -13.72 22.70 -50.42
C PHE A 6 -12.51 23.23 -51.20
N SER A 7 -11.91 24.35 -50.78
CA SER A 7 -10.79 24.97 -51.50
C SER A 7 -9.55 24.08 -51.58
N ASP A 8 -9.39 23.15 -50.64
CA ASP A 8 -8.28 22.19 -50.64
C ASP A 8 -8.52 21.01 -51.61
N GLU A 9 -9.76 20.84 -52.09
CA GLU A 9 -10.14 19.74 -52.96
C GLU A 9 -9.88 20.10 -54.44
N TRP A 10 -9.07 19.28 -55.11
CA TRP A 10 -8.68 19.52 -56.51
C TRP A 10 -9.89 19.65 -57.45
N TRP A 11 -10.97 18.90 -57.19
CA TRP A 11 -12.19 18.92 -58.00
C TRP A 11 -13.01 20.20 -57.76
N TYR A 12 -12.84 20.89 -56.64
CA TYR A 12 -13.54 22.14 -56.38
C TYR A 12 -12.96 23.29 -57.21
N ASN A 13 -11.63 23.40 -57.26
CA ASN A 13 -10.90 24.44 -58.01
C ASN A 13 -10.87 24.18 -59.53
N ARG A 14 -11.23 22.96 -59.99
CA ARG A 14 -11.20 22.56 -61.41
C ARG A 14 -12.60 22.13 -61.90
N PRO A 15 -13.51 23.07 -62.21
CA PRO A 15 -14.92 22.78 -62.49
C PRO A 15 -15.14 21.93 -63.76
N LYS A 16 -14.24 22.00 -64.75
CA LYS A 16 -14.31 21.15 -65.96
C LYS A 16 -14.03 19.68 -65.63
N LEU A 17 -12.97 19.39 -64.87
CA LEU A 17 -12.65 18.03 -64.44
C LEU A 17 -13.68 17.48 -63.46
N ARG A 18 -14.24 18.32 -62.59
CA ARG A 18 -15.34 17.97 -61.69
C ARG A 18 -16.57 17.42 -62.42
N ARG A 19 -16.90 17.97 -63.58
CA ARG A 19 -18.02 17.48 -64.40
C ARG A 19 -17.71 16.12 -65.01
N ILE A 20 -16.50 15.94 -65.55
CA ILE A 20 -16.05 14.68 -66.16
C ILE A 20 -16.03 13.55 -65.13
N PHE A 21 -15.45 13.79 -63.95
CA PHE A 21 -15.34 12.79 -62.88
C PHE A 21 -16.54 12.77 -61.94
N SER A 22 -17.63 13.49 -62.24
CA SER A 22 -18.80 13.61 -61.36
C SER A 22 -19.38 12.26 -60.89
N PRO A 23 -19.54 11.23 -61.76
CA PRO A 23 -20.06 9.93 -61.33
C PRO A 23 -19.11 9.20 -60.37
N LEU A 24 -17.81 9.22 -60.66
CA LEU A 24 -16.77 8.62 -59.82
C LEU A 24 -16.63 9.35 -58.48
N LEU A 25 -16.64 10.69 -58.50
CA LEU A 25 -16.60 11.51 -57.30
C LEU A 25 -17.84 11.30 -56.43
N TYR A 26 -19.03 11.10 -57.03
CA TYR A 26 -20.24 10.81 -56.28
C TYR A 26 -20.21 9.44 -55.60
N LEU A 27 -19.54 8.45 -56.20
CA LEU A 27 -19.37 7.12 -55.61
C LEU A 27 -18.32 7.10 -54.50
N PHE A 28 -17.16 7.72 -54.74
CA PHE A 28 -15.98 7.56 -53.88
C PHE A 28 -15.69 8.74 -52.94
N SER A 29 -16.10 9.96 -53.26
CA SER A 29 -15.86 11.13 -52.40
C SER A 29 -17.11 11.49 -51.60
N TRP A 30 -17.00 11.42 -50.26
CA TRP A 30 -18.04 11.95 -49.38
C TRP A 30 -18.11 13.47 -49.42
N GLN A 31 -16.97 14.18 -49.53
CA GLN A 31 -16.94 15.65 -49.63
C GLN A 31 -17.66 16.15 -50.89
N TYR A 32 -17.53 15.44 -52.02
CA TYR A 32 -18.26 15.78 -53.24
C TYR A 32 -19.77 15.55 -53.11
N ARG A 33 -20.19 14.45 -52.47
CA ARG A 33 -21.61 14.20 -52.15
C ARG A 33 -22.18 15.28 -51.23
N LEU A 34 -21.42 15.68 -50.21
CA LEU A 34 -21.78 16.76 -49.30
C LEU A 34 -21.87 18.10 -50.05
N TRP A 35 -20.89 18.44 -50.88
CA TRP A 35 -20.88 19.64 -51.70
C TRP A 35 -22.11 19.71 -52.63
N ARG A 36 -22.39 18.64 -53.37
CA ARG A 36 -23.57 18.55 -54.24
C ARG A 36 -24.89 18.62 -53.45
N PHE A 37 -24.91 18.06 -52.24
CA PHE A 37 -26.06 18.15 -51.34
C PHE A 37 -26.28 19.59 -50.83
N LEU A 38 -25.22 20.30 -50.46
CA LEU A 38 -25.28 21.70 -49.98
C LEU A 38 -25.76 22.68 -51.05
N GLN A 39 -25.61 22.35 -52.34
CA GLN A 39 -26.16 23.14 -53.45
C GLN A 39 -27.68 23.08 -53.58
N LYS A 40 -28.36 22.11 -52.96
CA LYS A 40 -29.82 22.01 -52.99
C LYS A 40 -30.48 23.13 -52.17
N PRO A 41 -31.69 23.59 -52.55
CA PRO A 41 -32.52 24.48 -51.73
C PRO A 41 -32.68 23.94 -50.30
N ILE A 42 -32.74 24.83 -49.31
CA ILE A 42 -32.76 24.43 -47.89
C ILE A 42 -33.99 23.56 -47.56
N GLU A 43 -35.10 23.79 -48.24
CA GLU A 43 -36.36 23.04 -48.08
C GLU A 43 -36.24 21.59 -48.55
N GLU A 44 -35.53 21.33 -49.65
CA GLU A 44 -35.28 19.97 -50.13
C GLU A 44 -34.32 19.22 -49.21
N ARG A 45 -33.27 19.90 -48.72
CA ARG A 45 -32.34 19.34 -47.74
C ARG A 45 -33.05 18.97 -46.44
N ARG A 46 -33.94 19.84 -45.95
CA ARG A 46 -34.79 19.59 -44.78
C ARG A 46 -35.65 18.34 -44.97
N LYS A 47 -36.34 18.21 -46.11
CA LYS A 47 -37.17 17.03 -46.41
C LYS A 47 -36.34 15.74 -46.44
N GLU A 48 -35.16 15.75 -47.06
CA GLU A 48 -34.28 14.59 -47.13
C GLU A 48 -33.68 14.22 -45.77
N ALA A 49 -33.25 15.22 -44.99
CA ALA A 49 -32.75 15.04 -43.63
C ALA A 49 -33.83 14.49 -42.69
N GLU A 50 -35.06 15.03 -42.75
CA GLU A 50 -36.20 14.59 -41.94
C GLU A 50 -36.59 13.13 -42.23
N LYS A 51 -36.53 12.72 -43.52
CA LYS A 51 -36.79 11.32 -43.90
C LYS A 51 -35.80 10.35 -43.27
N ARG A 52 -34.52 10.73 -43.18
CA ARG A 52 -33.47 9.93 -42.52
C ARG A 52 -33.59 10.01 -41.00
N ALA A 53 -33.90 11.18 -40.45
CA ALA A 53 -34.11 11.40 -39.02
C ALA A 53 -35.22 10.52 -38.45
N ARG A 54 -36.32 10.31 -39.19
CA ARG A 54 -37.40 9.38 -38.78
C ARG A 54 -36.93 7.95 -38.52
N LYS A 55 -35.88 7.48 -39.21
CA LYS A 55 -35.28 6.16 -38.95
C LYS A 55 -34.38 6.20 -37.72
N ILE A 56 -33.64 7.29 -37.54
CA ILE A 56 -32.70 7.49 -36.42
C ILE A 56 -33.45 7.63 -35.09
N ARG A 57 -34.52 8.42 -35.03
CA ARG A 57 -35.37 8.60 -33.82
C ARG A 57 -36.01 7.30 -33.31
N LYS A 58 -36.08 6.25 -34.13
CA LYS A 58 -36.65 4.94 -33.78
C LYS A 58 -35.60 3.97 -33.21
N ARG A 59 -34.32 4.31 -33.27
CA ARG A 59 -33.28 3.44 -32.72
C ARG A 59 -33.30 3.49 -31.19
N ILE A 60 -32.85 2.41 -30.56
CA ILE A 60 -32.87 2.24 -29.10
C ILE A 60 -31.89 3.19 -28.41
N ASP A 61 -30.78 3.49 -29.08
CA ASP A 61 -29.68 4.35 -28.64
C ASP A 61 -29.94 5.86 -28.80
N PHE A 62 -31.07 6.25 -29.40
CA PHE A 62 -31.38 7.67 -29.59
C PHE A 62 -31.80 8.33 -28.26
N PRO A 63 -31.25 9.51 -27.91
CA PRO A 63 -31.60 10.21 -26.67
C PRO A 63 -33.11 10.45 -26.52
N ASN A 64 -33.70 9.88 -25.47
CA ASN A 64 -35.15 9.96 -25.21
C ASN A 64 -35.59 11.25 -24.49
N VAL A 65 -34.63 12.04 -24.01
CA VAL A 65 -34.84 13.25 -23.21
C VAL A 65 -34.73 14.52 -24.04
N SER A 66 -35.59 15.51 -23.79
CA SER A 66 -35.68 16.76 -24.57
C SER A 66 -35.42 18.00 -23.72
N ARG A 67 -35.29 19.18 -24.35
CA ARG A 67 -35.21 20.47 -23.65
C ARG A 67 -36.35 20.69 -22.68
N LYS A 68 -37.54 20.16 -22.96
CA LYS A 68 -38.69 20.27 -22.05
C LYS A 68 -38.45 19.55 -20.75
N ASP A 69 -37.64 18.49 -20.75
CA ASP A 69 -37.33 17.65 -19.58
C ASP A 69 -36.23 18.27 -18.71
N LEU A 70 -35.46 19.21 -19.26
CA LEU A 70 -34.46 19.99 -18.53
C LEU A 70 -35.13 21.05 -17.64
N VAL A 71 -34.67 21.17 -16.40
CA VAL A 71 -35.17 22.14 -15.42
C VAL A 71 -34.01 22.97 -14.92
N GLY A 72 -34.13 24.30 -14.97
CA GLY A 72 -33.18 25.23 -14.32
C GLY A 72 -31.77 25.31 -14.94
N ARG A 73 -31.50 24.57 -16.03
CA ARG A 73 -30.18 24.50 -16.70
C ARG A 73 -30.18 25.04 -18.13
N GLU A 74 -31.11 25.93 -18.41
CA GLU A 74 -31.31 26.49 -19.75
C GLU A 74 -30.13 27.36 -20.20
N LYS A 75 -29.47 28.04 -19.26
CA LYS A 75 -28.30 28.88 -19.55
C LYS A 75 -27.13 28.02 -20.02
N GLU A 76 -26.88 26.89 -19.35
CA GLU A 76 -25.83 25.93 -19.66
C GLU A 76 -26.10 25.26 -21.00
N LEU A 77 -27.35 24.85 -21.26
CA LEU A 77 -27.76 24.32 -22.56
C LEU A 77 -27.51 25.33 -23.69
N ASN A 78 -27.91 26.60 -23.48
CA ASN A 78 -27.70 27.65 -24.47
C ASN A 78 -26.23 27.88 -24.78
N LYS A 79 -25.31 27.77 -23.79
CA LYS A 79 -23.86 27.86 -24.04
C LYS A 79 -23.37 26.79 -25.02
N VAL A 80 -23.84 25.55 -24.85
CA VAL A 80 -23.48 24.44 -25.76
C VAL A 80 -24.12 24.65 -27.14
N LEU A 81 -25.38 25.08 -27.19
CA LEU A 81 -26.09 25.36 -28.44
C LEU A 81 -25.42 26.47 -29.25
N VAL A 82 -25.01 27.59 -28.64
CA VAL A 82 -24.26 28.66 -29.32
C VAL A 82 -23.01 28.11 -30.00
N SER A 83 -22.30 27.20 -29.32
CA SER A 83 -21.15 26.52 -29.91
C SER A 83 -21.53 25.62 -31.09
N ALA A 84 -22.68 24.94 -31.03
CA ALA A 84 -23.20 24.14 -32.14
C ALA A 84 -23.59 24.99 -33.34
N TYR A 85 -24.25 26.13 -33.12
CA TYR A 85 -24.54 27.10 -34.19
C TYR A 85 -23.27 27.62 -34.84
N TYR A 86 -22.22 27.88 -34.07
CA TYR A 86 -20.95 28.39 -34.60
C TYR A 86 -20.12 27.34 -35.37
N HIS A 87 -19.91 26.14 -34.78
CA HIS A 87 -19.00 25.13 -35.30
C HIS A 87 -19.66 24.08 -36.20
N ILE A 88 -20.84 23.58 -35.83
CA ILE A 88 -21.52 22.48 -36.55
C ILE A 88 -22.39 23.04 -37.68
N PHE A 89 -23.32 23.94 -37.35
CA PHE A 89 -24.26 24.52 -38.31
C PHE A 89 -23.63 25.64 -39.13
N ARG A 90 -22.65 26.34 -38.55
CA ARG A 90 -21.94 27.49 -39.13
C ARG A 90 -22.91 28.61 -39.52
N ASP A 91 -23.80 28.94 -38.60
CA ASP A 91 -24.79 29.97 -38.80
C ASP A 91 -24.13 31.34 -39.04
N PRO A 92 -24.46 32.05 -40.14
CA PRO A 92 -23.84 33.33 -40.46
C PRO A 92 -24.10 34.44 -39.45
N GLU A 93 -25.27 34.47 -38.81
CA GLU A 93 -25.62 35.50 -37.83
C GLU A 93 -24.83 35.27 -36.53
N VAL A 94 -24.77 34.02 -36.07
CA VAL A 94 -24.03 33.66 -34.86
C VAL A 94 -22.52 33.86 -35.04
N ARG A 95 -21.95 33.54 -36.21
CA ARG A 95 -20.53 33.79 -36.49
C ARG A 95 -20.17 35.27 -36.56
N LYS A 96 -21.08 36.11 -37.07
CA LYS A 96 -20.90 37.57 -37.06
C LYS A 96 -21.01 38.14 -35.63
N ALA A 97 -21.95 37.62 -34.84
CA ALA A 97 -22.15 38.05 -33.46
C ALA A 97 -21.04 37.59 -32.49
N CYS A 98 -20.34 36.50 -32.82
CA CYS A 98 -19.24 35.95 -32.02
C CYS A 98 -17.89 36.09 -32.77
N PRO A 99 -17.18 37.23 -32.67
CA PRO A 99 -15.88 37.41 -33.33
C PRO A 99 -14.80 36.47 -32.80
N ILE A 100 -14.95 35.99 -31.56
CA ILE A 100 -14.10 34.95 -30.96
C ILE A 100 -14.90 33.64 -30.99
N PRO A 101 -14.32 32.55 -31.54
CA PRO A 101 -15.02 31.27 -31.61
C PRO A 101 -15.32 30.72 -30.21
N PRO A 102 -16.56 30.29 -29.92
CA PRO A 102 -16.91 29.63 -28.66
C PRO A 102 -16.17 28.29 -28.49
N SER A 103 -16.12 27.75 -27.27
CA SER A 103 -15.43 26.50 -26.97
C SER A 103 -16.01 25.29 -27.70
N LYS A 104 -15.18 24.50 -28.39
CA LYS A 104 -15.58 23.22 -29.03
C LYS A 104 -15.70 22.06 -28.03
N ILE A 105 -15.04 22.18 -26.88
CA ILE A 105 -14.92 21.13 -25.88
C ILE A 105 -15.56 21.64 -24.59
N PHE A 106 -16.48 20.87 -24.03
CA PHE A 106 -17.15 21.17 -22.78
C PHE A 106 -16.88 20.08 -21.75
N ILE A 107 -16.37 20.44 -20.57
CA ILE A 107 -16.28 19.56 -19.42
C ILE A 107 -17.48 19.82 -18.52
N ILE A 108 -18.29 18.79 -18.32
CA ILE A 108 -19.46 18.76 -17.46
C ILE A 108 -19.01 18.16 -16.12
N LYS A 109 -18.85 19.01 -15.11
CA LYS A 109 -18.46 18.61 -13.75
C LYS A 109 -19.65 18.63 -12.81
N GLY A 110 -19.63 17.70 -11.85
CA GLY A 110 -20.57 17.68 -10.74
C GLY A 110 -20.48 16.38 -9.96
N SER A 111 -21.04 16.36 -8.76
CA SER A 111 -21.20 15.21 -7.88
C SER A 111 -21.99 14.07 -8.54
N SER A 112 -21.86 12.85 -8.01
CA SER A 112 -22.71 11.72 -8.40
C SER A 112 -24.19 12.10 -8.23
N GLY A 113 -25.05 11.76 -9.20
CA GLY A 113 -26.48 12.11 -9.13
C GLY A 113 -26.84 13.56 -9.52
N SER A 114 -25.87 14.42 -9.85
CA SER A 114 -26.14 15.77 -10.39
C SER A 114 -26.82 15.77 -11.77
N GLY A 115 -26.88 14.64 -12.48
CA GLY A 115 -27.55 14.53 -13.79
C GLY A 115 -26.71 14.94 -14.99
N LYS A 116 -25.41 14.60 -14.98
CA LYS A 116 -24.45 14.90 -16.07
C LYS A 116 -24.81 14.19 -17.38
N THR A 117 -24.97 12.87 -17.33
CA THR A 117 -25.36 12.05 -18.50
C THR A 117 -26.68 12.55 -19.08
N PHE A 118 -27.68 12.79 -18.22
CA PHE A 118 -28.97 13.37 -18.63
C PHE A 118 -28.81 14.72 -19.35
N PHE A 119 -28.00 15.64 -18.81
CA PHE A 119 -27.76 16.93 -19.46
C PHE A 119 -27.09 16.78 -20.83
N ALA A 120 -26.10 15.89 -20.94
CA ALA A 120 -25.39 15.64 -22.18
C ALA A 120 -26.29 15.01 -23.26
N GLU A 121 -27.16 14.07 -22.89
CA GLU A 121 -28.16 13.48 -23.79
C GLU A 121 -29.16 14.53 -24.31
N VAL A 122 -29.60 15.46 -23.46
CA VAL A 122 -30.44 16.59 -23.87
C VAL A 122 -29.70 17.45 -24.90
N CYS A 123 -28.43 17.78 -24.65
CA CYS A 123 -27.61 18.52 -25.61
C CYS A 123 -27.51 17.80 -26.96
N GLN A 124 -27.22 16.50 -26.96
CA GLN A 124 -27.15 15.69 -28.19
C GLN A 124 -28.46 15.74 -28.98
N ARG A 125 -29.61 15.55 -28.31
CA ARG A 125 -30.92 15.58 -28.96
C ARG A 125 -31.25 16.95 -29.53
N GLU A 126 -31.06 18.02 -28.77
CA GLU A 126 -31.41 19.36 -29.22
C GLU A 126 -30.52 19.80 -30.39
N ILE A 127 -29.22 19.49 -30.37
CA ILE A 127 -28.33 19.76 -31.50
C ILE A 127 -28.74 18.92 -32.73
N PHE A 128 -29.16 17.68 -32.54
CA PHE A 128 -29.69 16.85 -33.63
C PHE A 128 -30.93 17.51 -34.27
N GLU A 129 -31.92 17.91 -33.47
CA GLU A 129 -33.17 18.52 -33.94
C GLU A 129 -32.96 19.90 -34.58
N GLU A 130 -32.10 20.74 -33.99
CA GLU A 130 -31.72 22.03 -34.58
C GLU A 130 -30.97 21.86 -35.90
N GLY A 131 -30.11 20.84 -36.01
CA GLY A 131 -29.39 20.54 -37.24
C GLY A 131 -30.31 20.22 -38.42
N LEU A 132 -31.44 19.56 -38.17
CA LEU A 132 -32.44 19.26 -39.20
C LEU A 132 -33.02 20.54 -39.82
N LYS A 133 -33.13 21.63 -39.06
CA LYS A 133 -33.56 22.95 -39.59
C LYS A 133 -32.55 23.53 -40.58
N TYR A 134 -31.28 23.14 -40.52
CA TYR A 134 -30.27 23.50 -41.51
C TYR A 134 -30.12 22.45 -42.62
N GLY A 135 -30.96 21.40 -42.60
CA GLY A 135 -30.85 20.25 -43.50
C GLY A 135 -29.61 19.40 -43.23
N ILE A 136 -29.02 19.48 -42.03
CA ILE A 136 -27.82 18.76 -41.62
C ILE A 136 -28.24 17.66 -40.66
N ILE A 137 -27.76 16.44 -40.90
CA ILE A 137 -27.89 15.36 -39.92
C ILE A 137 -26.64 15.37 -39.07
N VAL A 138 -26.82 15.69 -37.78
CA VAL A 138 -25.74 15.60 -36.79
C VAL A 138 -25.71 14.19 -36.25
N ASN A 139 -24.52 13.58 -36.18
CA ASN A 139 -24.34 12.28 -35.57
C ASN A 139 -24.20 12.44 -34.05
N TYR A 140 -24.88 11.62 -33.26
CA TYR A 140 -24.63 11.53 -31.82
C TYR A 140 -23.74 10.30 -31.60
N MET A 141 -22.66 10.46 -30.83
CA MET A 141 -21.73 9.38 -30.51
C MET A 141 -21.50 9.36 -29.02
N LEU A 142 -21.62 8.18 -28.41
CA LEU A 142 -21.31 7.94 -27.01
C LEU A 142 -20.06 7.07 -26.95
N LEU A 143 -19.10 7.47 -26.14
CA LEU A 143 -17.90 6.69 -25.82
C LEU A 143 -17.95 6.33 -24.35
N LYS A 144 -18.02 5.03 -24.04
CA LYS A 144 -17.84 4.54 -22.68
C LYS A 144 -16.44 3.96 -22.49
N PRO A 145 -15.90 3.96 -21.26
CA PRO A 145 -14.62 3.31 -20.94
C PRO A 145 -14.55 1.85 -21.40
N GLU A 146 -15.62 1.10 -21.19
CA GLU A 146 -15.76 -0.31 -21.56
C GLU A 146 -15.61 -0.56 -23.08
N ASP A 147 -15.93 0.41 -23.92
CA ASP A 147 -15.85 0.28 -25.38
C ASP A 147 -14.42 0.46 -25.91
N VAL A 148 -13.51 0.99 -25.09
CA VAL A 148 -12.14 1.35 -25.48
C VAL A 148 -11.13 0.36 -24.92
N TYR A 149 -11.28 -0.07 -23.67
CA TYR A 149 -10.29 -0.94 -23.03
C TYR A 149 -10.48 -2.40 -23.45
N THR A 150 -9.40 -3.03 -23.91
CA THR A 150 -9.39 -4.45 -24.27
C THR A 150 -8.22 -5.18 -23.64
N MET A 151 -8.31 -6.51 -23.56
CA MET A 151 -7.23 -7.36 -23.08
C MET A 151 -6.01 -7.42 -24.04
N TRP A 152 -6.12 -6.85 -25.24
CA TRP A 152 -5.10 -6.95 -26.28
C TRP A 152 -4.27 -5.66 -26.34
N TYR A 153 -2.97 -5.76 -26.09
CA TYR A 153 -2.03 -4.63 -26.10
C TYR A 153 -2.04 -3.87 -27.43
N GLY A 154 -2.04 -2.54 -27.38
CA GLY A 154 -2.10 -1.62 -28.53
C GLY A 154 -3.46 -1.46 -29.19
N ARG A 155 -4.42 -2.35 -28.93
CA ARG A 155 -5.75 -2.32 -29.58
C ARG A 155 -6.64 -1.22 -29.03
N SER A 156 -6.49 -0.89 -27.74
CA SER A 156 -7.32 0.11 -27.06
C SER A 156 -7.07 1.52 -27.63
N ALA A 157 -5.79 1.86 -27.86
CA ALA A 157 -5.39 3.12 -28.49
C ALA A 157 -5.86 3.22 -29.95
N GLN A 158 -5.83 2.11 -30.71
CA GLN A 158 -6.33 2.07 -32.09
C GLN A 158 -7.84 2.25 -32.16
N GLN A 159 -8.61 1.60 -31.28
CA GLN A 159 -10.06 1.75 -31.19
C GLN A 159 -10.45 3.19 -30.90
N LEU A 160 -9.77 3.83 -29.94
CA LEU A 160 -10.00 5.24 -29.62
C LEU A 160 -9.71 6.15 -30.82
N SER A 161 -8.59 5.92 -31.51
CA SER A 161 -8.23 6.70 -32.70
C SER A 161 -9.25 6.52 -33.82
N SER A 162 -9.70 5.29 -34.06
CA SER A 162 -10.72 4.96 -35.07
C SER A 162 -12.06 5.63 -34.76
N PHE A 163 -12.49 5.62 -33.50
CA PHE A 163 -13.70 6.30 -33.04
C PHE A 163 -13.67 7.80 -33.36
N PHE A 164 -12.58 8.49 -33.00
CA PHE A 164 -12.44 9.93 -33.29
C PHE A 164 -12.34 10.22 -34.79
N GLN A 165 -11.68 9.37 -35.56
CA GLN A 165 -11.63 9.52 -37.02
C GLN A 165 -13.02 9.42 -37.65
N GLU A 166 -13.84 8.46 -37.23
CA GLU A 166 -15.22 8.36 -37.70
C GLU A 166 -16.05 9.58 -37.28
N ALA A 167 -15.86 10.03 -36.03
CA ALA A 167 -16.57 11.18 -35.49
C ALA A 167 -16.24 12.49 -36.22
N PHE A 168 -14.96 12.72 -36.56
CA PHE A 168 -14.49 13.95 -37.22
C PHE A 168 -14.91 14.05 -38.69
N GLN A 169 -15.21 12.93 -39.35
CA GLN A 169 -15.62 12.91 -40.76
C GLN A 169 -17.05 13.44 -40.98
N ARG A 170 -17.89 13.52 -39.95
CA ARG A 170 -19.30 13.93 -40.06
C ARG A 170 -19.62 15.01 -39.03
N PRO A 171 -20.62 15.87 -39.29
CA PRO A 171 -21.14 16.75 -38.26
C PRO A 171 -21.56 15.90 -37.05
N SER A 172 -20.93 16.08 -35.89
CA SER A 172 -21.12 15.15 -34.76
C SER A 172 -21.06 15.84 -33.39
N VAL A 173 -21.76 15.25 -32.43
CA VAL A 173 -21.67 15.56 -31.00
C VAL A 173 -21.22 14.31 -30.28
N ILE A 174 -20.00 14.38 -29.74
CA ILE A 174 -19.35 13.28 -29.03
C ILE A 174 -19.62 13.49 -27.54
N LEU A 175 -20.12 12.46 -26.87
CA LEU A 175 -20.23 12.38 -25.42
C LEU A 175 -19.27 11.33 -24.91
N ILE A 176 -18.42 11.71 -23.96
CA ILE A 176 -17.61 10.80 -23.17
C ILE A 176 -18.18 10.82 -21.76
N ASP A 177 -18.75 9.70 -21.35
CA ASP A 177 -19.24 9.53 -19.98
C ASP A 177 -18.16 8.89 -19.11
N GLU A 178 -18.20 9.18 -17.81
CA GLU A 178 -17.25 8.66 -16.83
C GLU A 178 -15.77 8.87 -17.20
N PHE A 179 -15.42 10.09 -17.61
CA PHE A 179 -14.07 10.40 -18.09
C PHE A 179 -12.96 10.08 -17.07
N GLN A 180 -13.25 10.05 -15.77
CA GLN A 180 -12.28 9.64 -14.75
C GLN A 180 -11.65 8.27 -15.02
N ALA A 181 -12.36 7.34 -15.66
CA ALA A 181 -11.82 6.03 -16.04
C ALA A 181 -10.73 6.12 -17.13
N PHE A 182 -10.76 7.16 -17.97
CA PHE A 182 -9.73 7.45 -18.95
C PHE A 182 -8.62 8.36 -18.39
N GLY A 183 -8.94 9.19 -17.39
CA GLY A 183 -8.16 10.34 -16.98
C GLY A 183 -7.36 10.22 -15.68
N SER A 184 -7.46 9.11 -14.94
CA SER A 184 -6.66 8.89 -13.73
C SER A 184 -5.16 8.87 -14.05
N ARG A 185 -4.34 9.46 -13.18
CA ARG A 185 -2.87 9.51 -13.35
C ARG A 185 -2.29 8.12 -13.10
N PHE A 186 -2.02 7.36 -14.16
CA PHE A 186 -1.38 6.05 -14.04
C PHE A 186 0.13 6.19 -14.18
N SER A 187 0.88 5.78 -13.15
CA SER A 187 2.35 5.84 -13.11
C SER A 187 3.02 4.47 -13.19
N SER A 188 2.27 3.38 -13.30
CA SER A 188 2.84 2.04 -13.41
C SER A 188 3.64 1.84 -14.70
N THR A 189 4.71 1.03 -14.60
CA THR A 189 5.54 0.51 -15.69
C THR A 189 5.04 -0.84 -16.21
N SER A 190 3.92 -1.34 -15.69
CA SER A 190 3.28 -2.57 -16.16
C SER A 190 2.75 -2.41 -17.59
N GLU A 191 2.57 -3.53 -18.30
CA GLU A 191 1.96 -3.53 -19.64
C GLU A 191 0.59 -2.84 -19.67
N VAL A 192 -0.18 -2.98 -18.59
CA VAL A 192 -1.46 -2.29 -18.38
C VAL A 192 -1.27 -0.77 -18.27
N GLY A 193 -0.29 -0.32 -17.48
CA GLY A 193 0.03 1.11 -17.34
C GLY A 193 0.59 1.74 -18.61
N MET A 194 1.35 0.98 -19.41
CA MET A 194 1.83 1.42 -20.72
C MET A 194 0.68 1.59 -21.73
N GLU A 195 -0.31 0.70 -21.71
CA GLU A 195 -1.48 0.80 -22.59
C GLU A 195 -2.38 2.00 -22.21
N GLU A 196 -2.62 2.21 -20.91
CA GLU A 196 -3.41 3.36 -20.42
C GLU A 196 -2.74 4.71 -20.77
N LYS A 197 -1.41 4.83 -20.59
CA LYS A 197 -0.64 6.02 -21.02
C LYS A 197 -0.76 6.26 -22.52
N ARG A 198 -0.80 5.21 -23.35
CA ARG A 198 -1.01 5.34 -24.80
C ARG A 198 -2.41 5.82 -25.13
N VAL A 199 -3.43 5.25 -24.51
CA VAL A 199 -4.83 5.69 -24.68
C VAL A 199 -4.96 7.17 -24.33
N GLN A 200 -4.39 7.61 -23.20
CA GLN A 200 -4.36 9.03 -22.81
C GLN A 200 -3.60 9.91 -23.80
N THR A 201 -2.46 9.45 -24.31
CA THR A 201 -1.67 10.20 -25.29
C THR A 201 -2.46 10.41 -26.59
N VAL A 202 -3.03 9.33 -27.15
CA VAL A 202 -3.90 9.39 -28.34
C VAL A 202 -5.11 10.29 -28.09
N PHE A 203 -5.72 10.21 -26.91
CA PHE A 203 -6.85 11.07 -26.54
C PHE A 203 -6.48 12.56 -26.60
N LEU A 204 -5.36 12.95 -25.98
CA LEU A 204 -4.86 14.33 -25.98
C LEU A 204 -4.51 14.80 -27.39
N GLU A 205 -3.89 13.94 -28.21
CA GLU A 205 -3.63 14.24 -29.62
C GLU A 205 -4.92 14.50 -30.41
N LYS A 206 -5.97 13.70 -30.19
CA LYS A 206 -7.28 13.90 -30.86
C LYS A 206 -8.00 15.16 -30.39
N ILE A 207 -7.86 15.52 -29.11
CA ILE A 207 -8.36 16.80 -28.61
C ILE A 207 -7.66 17.98 -29.29
N ASP A 208 -6.33 17.92 -29.43
CA ASP A 208 -5.57 18.97 -30.12
C ASP A 208 -5.93 19.04 -31.60
N GLU A 209 -6.14 17.88 -32.23
CA GLU A 209 -6.59 17.78 -33.61
C GLU A 209 -7.96 18.44 -33.80
N LEU A 210 -8.91 18.20 -32.89
CA LEU A 210 -10.25 18.81 -32.89
C LEU A 210 -10.22 20.33 -32.74
N GLN A 211 -9.29 20.84 -31.92
CA GLN A 211 -9.14 22.29 -31.72
C GLN A 211 -8.52 22.97 -32.94
N LYS A 212 -7.40 22.43 -33.45
CA LYS A 212 -6.63 23.03 -34.56
C LYS A 212 -7.36 22.93 -35.89
N LYS A 213 -8.01 21.80 -36.19
CA LYS A 213 -8.70 21.60 -37.46
C LYS A 213 -10.14 22.11 -37.41
N ASN A 214 -10.68 22.49 -38.57
CA ASN A 214 -12.03 23.02 -38.70
C ASN A 214 -13.12 21.92 -38.81
N TYR A 215 -13.06 20.92 -37.92
CA TYR A 215 -14.07 19.86 -37.86
C TYR A 215 -15.41 20.41 -37.32
N ARG A 216 -16.52 19.92 -37.88
CA ARG A 216 -17.89 20.24 -37.46
C ARG A 216 -18.30 19.37 -36.26
N CYS A 217 -17.52 19.41 -35.19
CA CYS A 217 -17.65 18.49 -34.07
C CYS A 217 -17.61 19.22 -32.73
N ILE A 218 -18.46 18.79 -31.80
CA ILE A 218 -18.43 19.20 -30.39
C ILE A 218 -18.15 17.99 -29.51
N LEU A 219 -17.30 18.18 -28.51
CA LEU A 219 -16.95 17.16 -27.52
C LEU A 219 -17.49 17.54 -26.13
N LEU A 220 -18.33 16.69 -25.55
CA LEU A 220 -18.86 16.78 -24.20
C LEU A 220 -18.18 15.71 -23.34
N ILE A 221 -17.56 16.12 -22.24
CA ILE A 221 -16.83 15.24 -21.32
C ILE A 221 -17.50 15.31 -19.95
N ALA A 222 -18.13 14.24 -19.49
CA ALA A 222 -18.72 14.16 -18.16
C ALA A 222 -17.76 13.53 -17.15
N THR A 223 -17.57 14.17 -15.99
CA THR A 223 -16.69 13.66 -14.93
C THR A 223 -17.23 13.97 -13.53
N ASN A 224 -16.97 13.07 -12.58
CA ASN A 224 -17.14 13.30 -11.15
C ASN A 224 -15.89 13.90 -10.50
N GLU A 225 -14.72 13.67 -11.10
CA GLU A 225 -13.42 14.02 -10.53
C GLU A 225 -12.75 15.09 -11.39
N TYR A 226 -13.32 16.28 -11.41
CA TYR A 226 -12.75 17.39 -12.19
C TYR A 226 -11.32 17.72 -11.77
N GLU A 227 -11.00 17.58 -10.48
CA GLU A 227 -9.68 17.90 -9.94
C GLU A 227 -8.58 16.90 -10.31
N THR A 228 -8.92 15.68 -10.74
CA THR A 228 -7.94 14.68 -11.16
C THR A 228 -7.62 14.76 -12.66
N ILE A 229 -8.51 15.37 -13.46
CA ILE A 229 -8.26 15.63 -14.87
C ILE A 229 -6.94 16.40 -15.01
N THR A 230 -6.05 15.83 -15.81
CA THR A 230 -4.69 16.30 -16.05
C THR A 230 -4.64 17.82 -16.23
N GLU A 231 -3.68 18.43 -15.54
CA GLU A 231 -3.41 19.87 -15.61
C GLU A 231 -3.15 20.33 -17.06
N THR A 232 -2.76 19.41 -17.95
CA THR A 232 -2.59 19.62 -19.39
C THR A 232 -3.88 19.99 -20.12
N LEU A 233 -5.05 19.43 -19.76
CA LEU A 233 -6.34 19.82 -20.35
C LEU A 233 -6.78 21.21 -19.84
N ARG A 234 -6.43 21.56 -18.60
CA ARG A 234 -6.76 22.86 -17.97
C ARG A 234 -5.87 24.00 -18.45
N ARG A 235 -4.55 23.79 -18.58
CA ARG A 235 -3.56 24.79 -19.03
C ARG A 235 -3.77 25.26 -20.48
N ARG A 236 -4.53 24.52 -21.29
CA ARG A 236 -4.77 24.82 -22.72
C ARG A 236 -5.90 25.83 -22.98
N GLY A 237 -6.58 26.35 -21.95
CA GLY A 237 -7.30 27.63 -22.00
C GLY A 237 -8.57 27.76 -22.88
N ILE A 238 -9.01 26.73 -23.61
CA ILE A 238 -10.14 26.80 -24.57
C ILE A 238 -11.24 25.77 -24.26
N VAL A 239 -11.29 25.27 -23.03
CA VAL A 239 -12.30 24.30 -22.59
C VAL A 239 -13.41 25.01 -21.82
N GLY A 240 -14.66 24.88 -22.29
CA GLY A 240 -15.82 25.39 -21.57
C GLY A 240 -16.12 24.49 -20.37
N THR A 241 -16.21 25.03 -19.17
CA THR A 241 -16.61 24.25 -17.99
C THR A 241 -18.07 24.50 -17.64
N ILE A 242 -18.81 23.42 -17.39
CA ILE A 242 -20.21 23.44 -16.97
C ILE A 242 -20.29 22.77 -15.61
N ASP A 243 -20.61 23.56 -14.59
CA ASP A 243 -20.75 23.09 -13.21
C ASP A 243 -22.22 22.79 -12.90
N LEU A 244 -22.54 21.51 -12.75
CA LEU A 244 -23.88 21.05 -12.42
C LEU A 244 -24.19 21.06 -10.91
N ASP A 245 -23.18 21.17 -10.05
CA ASP A 245 -23.38 21.26 -8.60
C ASP A 245 -23.76 22.68 -8.19
N VAL A 246 -23.05 23.68 -8.73
CA VAL A 246 -23.32 25.10 -8.45
C VAL A 246 -24.70 25.54 -8.96
N SER A 247 -25.23 24.89 -10.00
CA SER A 247 -26.56 25.16 -10.57
C SER A 247 -27.71 24.44 -9.86
N THR A 248 -27.44 23.58 -8.88
CA THR A 248 -28.49 22.81 -8.18
C THR A 248 -29.16 23.67 -7.10
N ASN A 249 -30.31 24.26 -7.45
CA ASN A 249 -31.10 25.11 -6.55
C ASN A 249 -32.30 24.37 -5.95
N ARG A 250 -32.75 24.76 -4.75
CA ARG A 250 -33.97 24.20 -4.12
C ARG A 250 -35.20 24.28 -5.04
N ASN A 251 -35.34 25.38 -5.78
CA ASN A 251 -36.41 25.57 -6.76
C ASN A 251 -36.37 24.54 -7.90
N MET A 252 -35.17 24.09 -8.31
CA MET A 252 -35.01 23.05 -9.31
C MET A 252 -35.51 21.70 -8.78
N LEU A 253 -35.16 21.35 -7.54
CA LEU A 253 -35.62 20.12 -6.90
C LEU A 253 -37.16 20.09 -6.74
N LEU A 254 -37.75 21.22 -6.36
CA LEU A 254 -39.22 21.38 -6.27
C LEU A 254 -39.90 21.15 -7.62
N GLU A 255 -39.33 21.69 -8.69
CA GLU A 255 -39.90 21.55 -10.03
C GLU A 255 -39.72 20.12 -10.58
N ILE A 256 -38.61 19.45 -10.27
CA ILE A 256 -38.42 18.02 -10.55
C ILE A 256 -39.46 17.18 -9.80
N ALA A 257 -39.64 17.42 -8.50
CA ALA A 257 -40.65 16.73 -7.69
C ALA A 257 -42.07 16.97 -8.22
N ARG A 258 -42.40 18.21 -8.62
CA ARG A 258 -43.68 18.54 -9.26
C ARG A 258 -43.91 17.74 -10.53
N ARG A 259 -42.89 17.62 -11.39
CA ARG A 259 -42.98 16.82 -12.63
C ARG A 259 -43.17 15.33 -12.34
N GLN A 260 -42.45 14.77 -11.37
CA GLN A 260 -42.62 13.37 -10.98
C GLN A 260 -44.02 13.11 -10.38
N CYS A 261 -44.54 14.05 -9.57
CA CYS A 261 -45.91 13.96 -9.07
C CYS A 261 -46.94 13.96 -10.21
N LYS A 262 -46.76 14.83 -11.22
CA LYS A 262 -47.63 14.86 -12.40
C LYS A 262 -47.51 13.58 -13.24
N LYS A 263 -46.30 13.05 -13.42
CA LYS A 263 -46.03 11.83 -14.19
C LYS A 263 -46.70 10.60 -13.58
N TYR A 264 -46.60 10.44 -12.26
CA TYR A 264 -47.14 9.28 -11.54
C TYR A 264 -48.54 9.50 -10.94
N GLY A 265 -49.13 10.69 -11.12
CA GLY A 265 -50.45 11.04 -10.58
C GLY A 265 -50.51 11.10 -9.05
N ILE A 266 -49.41 11.50 -8.39
CA ILE A 266 -49.30 11.61 -6.93
C ILE A 266 -49.86 12.97 -6.48
N ASN A 267 -50.75 12.95 -5.48
CA ASN A 267 -51.42 14.14 -4.94
C ASN A 267 -50.79 14.59 -3.62
N LEU A 268 -49.51 14.93 -3.64
CA LEU A 268 -48.76 15.47 -2.50
C LEU A 268 -48.10 16.78 -2.90
N LYS A 269 -47.92 17.70 -1.95
CA LYS A 269 -47.23 18.96 -2.24
C LYS A 269 -45.73 18.68 -2.46
N PRO A 270 -45.14 19.16 -3.57
CA PRO A 270 -43.71 18.98 -3.84
C PRO A 270 -42.81 19.57 -2.74
N THR A 271 -43.25 20.62 -2.05
CA THR A 271 -42.54 21.23 -0.92
C THR A 271 -42.38 20.27 0.24
N GLU A 272 -43.47 19.62 0.65
CA GLU A 272 -43.50 18.67 1.76
C GLU A 272 -42.66 17.42 1.45
N ILE A 273 -42.62 16.98 0.19
CA ILE A 273 -41.79 15.86 -0.26
C ILE A 273 -40.30 16.20 -0.14
N ILE A 274 -39.88 17.36 -0.66
CA ILE A 274 -38.48 17.78 -0.61
C ILE A 274 -38.02 18.01 0.83
N GLU A 275 -38.83 18.65 1.67
CA GLU A 275 -38.53 18.83 3.10
C GLU A 275 -38.37 17.48 3.82
N THR A 276 -39.27 16.53 3.55
CA THR A 276 -39.19 15.19 4.13
C THR A 276 -37.92 14.45 3.71
N LEU A 277 -37.50 14.59 2.44
CA LEU A 277 -36.25 14.00 1.94
C LEU A 277 -35.02 14.70 2.53
N GLU A 278 -35.02 16.04 2.59
CA GLU A 278 -33.94 16.82 3.19
C GLU A 278 -33.76 16.49 4.67
N ASP A 279 -34.84 16.43 5.46
CA ASP A 279 -34.80 16.10 6.88
C ASP A 279 -34.27 14.68 7.13
N ALA A 280 -34.71 13.73 6.31
CA ALA A 280 -34.24 12.34 6.40
C ALA A 280 -32.75 12.19 6.03
N VAL A 281 -32.25 13.01 5.11
CA VAL A 281 -30.83 13.03 4.70
C VAL A 281 -29.96 13.80 5.70
N ARG A 282 -30.46 14.91 6.28
CA ARG A 282 -29.75 15.69 7.32
C ARG A 282 -29.48 14.89 8.58
N ALA A 283 -30.44 14.07 9.02
CA ALA A 283 -30.28 13.18 10.18
C ALA A 283 -29.14 12.15 10.05
N VAL A 284 -28.57 11.99 8.85
CA VAL A 284 -27.58 10.95 8.52
C VAL A 284 -26.17 11.53 8.26
N GLY A 285 -26.00 12.85 8.37
CA GLY A 285 -24.70 13.51 8.21
C GLY A 285 -24.47 14.03 6.79
N ASN A 286 -24.68 15.33 6.63
CA ASN A 286 -24.27 16.22 5.53
C ASN A 286 -24.12 15.59 4.14
N THR A 287 -25.23 15.24 3.50
CA THR A 287 -25.33 15.23 2.03
C THR A 287 -26.41 16.22 1.59
N ARG A 288 -26.09 17.05 0.58
CA ARG A 288 -27.10 17.86 -0.11
C ARG A 288 -27.90 16.91 -1.01
N LEU A 289 -29.22 17.04 -1.00
CA LEU A 289 -30.11 16.22 -1.84
C LEU A 289 -29.83 16.50 -3.33
N THR A 290 -29.56 15.47 -4.13
CA THR A 290 -29.32 15.62 -5.57
C THR A 290 -30.60 15.42 -6.39
N PRO A 291 -30.65 15.94 -7.64
CA PRO A 291 -31.75 15.65 -8.57
C PRO A 291 -32.03 14.15 -8.76
N ALA A 292 -30.98 13.32 -8.84
CA ALA A 292 -31.14 11.87 -8.97
C ALA A 292 -31.74 11.23 -7.72
N ASP A 293 -31.36 11.68 -6.52
CA ASP A 293 -31.92 11.17 -5.26
C ASP A 293 -33.44 11.37 -5.21
N VAL A 294 -33.92 12.54 -5.64
CA VAL A 294 -35.35 12.83 -5.74
C VAL A 294 -36.02 11.84 -6.68
N VAL A 295 -35.52 11.68 -7.91
CA VAL A 295 -36.11 10.76 -8.90
C VAL A 295 -36.07 9.31 -8.42
N ASN A 296 -34.97 8.89 -7.81
CA ASN A 296 -34.80 7.54 -7.26
C ASN A 296 -35.75 7.28 -6.11
N ALA A 297 -35.98 8.25 -5.22
CA ALA A 297 -36.99 8.13 -4.16
C ALA A 297 -38.38 7.83 -4.75
N PHE A 298 -38.80 8.55 -5.79
CA PHE A 298 -40.06 8.26 -6.48
C PHE A 298 -40.07 6.86 -7.09
N ASN A 299 -39.00 6.45 -7.77
CA ASN A 299 -38.93 5.12 -8.39
C ASN A 299 -38.98 3.98 -7.38
N ILE A 300 -38.31 4.11 -6.23
CA ILE A 300 -38.35 3.12 -5.13
C ILE A 300 -39.79 2.96 -4.64
N ILE A 301 -40.46 4.06 -4.32
CA ILE A 301 -41.84 4.04 -3.82
C ILE A 301 -42.78 3.43 -4.85
N ILE A 302 -42.67 3.84 -6.11
CA ILE A 302 -43.52 3.35 -7.19
C ILE A 302 -43.32 1.84 -7.38
N ASN A 303 -42.08 1.36 -7.43
CA ASN A 303 -41.78 -0.07 -7.54
C ASN A 303 -42.34 -0.87 -6.36
N GLU A 304 -42.21 -0.36 -5.13
CA GLU A 304 -42.80 -1.02 -3.95
C GLU A 304 -44.31 -1.11 -4.02
N LYS A 305 -44.99 -0.05 -4.46
CA LYS A 305 -46.45 -0.06 -4.57
C LYS A 305 -46.94 -0.94 -5.74
N TYR A 306 -46.14 -1.13 -6.78
CA TYR A 306 -46.43 -2.03 -7.89
C TYR A 306 -46.04 -3.49 -7.65
N ARG A 307 -45.13 -3.79 -6.72
CA ARG A 307 -44.66 -5.15 -6.42
C ARG A 307 -45.76 -6.17 -6.14
N PRO A 308 -46.80 -5.88 -5.32
CA PRO A 308 -47.90 -6.83 -5.08
C PRO A 308 -48.69 -7.11 -6.36
N LEU A 309 -48.80 -6.11 -7.24
CA LEU A 309 -49.46 -6.24 -8.53
C LEU A 309 -48.63 -7.10 -9.48
N GLN A 310 -47.31 -6.92 -9.54
CA GLN A 310 -46.39 -7.76 -10.33
C GLN A 310 -46.44 -9.22 -9.88
N GLU A 311 -46.45 -9.47 -8.57
CA GLU A 311 -46.58 -10.80 -7.98
C GLU A 311 -47.97 -11.41 -8.30
N SER A 312 -49.04 -10.62 -8.25
CA SER A 312 -50.38 -11.06 -8.66
C SER A 312 -50.53 -11.24 -10.18
N LEU A 313 -49.79 -10.48 -10.99
CA LEU A 313 -49.76 -10.57 -12.45
C LEU A 313 -48.99 -11.80 -12.89
N LEU A 314 -47.87 -12.14 -12.26
CA LEU A 314 -47.17 -13.42 -12.49
C LEU A 314 -48.10 -14.62 -12.29
N SER A 315 -49.04 -14.55 -11.34
CA SER A 315 -50.08 -15.58 -11.16
C SER A 315 -51.19 -15.56 -12.23
N ARG A 316 -51.38 -14.44 -12.96
CA ARG A 316 -52.51 -14.20 -13.90
C ARG A 316 -52.11 -13.99 -15.36
N ILE A 317 -50.82 -13.89 -15.69
CA ILE A 317 -50.26 -13.76 -17.06
C ILE A 317 -50.48 -15.03 -17.92
N ARG A 318 -51.32 -15.98 -17.49
CA ARG A 318 -51.95 -16.97 -18.40
C ARG A 318 -53.17 -16.42 -19.16
N LYS A 319 -53.71 -15.24 -18.85
CA LYS A 319 -54.83 -14.66 -19.61
C LYS A 319 -54.61 -13.18 -19.94
N SER A 320 -54.53 -12.93 -21.25
CA SER A 320 -54.31 -11.63 -21.87
C SER A 320 -55.34 -10.57 -21.44
N ARG A 321 -54.88 -9.53 -20.73
CA ARG A 321 -55.38 -8.14 -20.87
C ARG A 321 -54.44 -7.16 -20.14
N SER A 322 -54.03 -6.13 -20.87
CA SER A 322 -53.37 -4.94 -20.30
C SER A 322 -54.38 -4.21 -19.39
N MET A 323 -54.13 -4.20 -18.09
CA MET A 323 -54.91 -3.45 -17.12
C MET A 323 -54.16 -2.16 -16.76
N LYS A 324 -54.73 -0.99 -17.09
CA LYS A 324 -54.20 0.31 -16.63
C LYS A 324 -54.61 0.50 -15.16
N PHE A 325 -53.68 0.29 -14.23
CA PHE A 325 -53.89 0.56 -12.81
C PHE A 325 -53.60 2.04 -12.49
N ASN A 326 -54.47 2.68 -11.72
CA ASN A 326 -54.35 4.09 -11.35
C ASN A 326 -53.82 4.16 -9.91
N ILE A 327 -52.58 4.63 -9.71
CA ILE A 327 -51.92 4.72 -8.37
C ILE A 327 -52.48 5.87 -7.52
N LYS A 328 -53.42 6.67 -8.06
CA LYS A 328 -54.00 7.83 -7.39
C LYS A 328 -54.41 7.50 -5.94
N GLY A 329 -53.66 8.04 -4.97
CA GLY A 329 -54.03 8.03 -3.54
C GLY A 329 -53.29 7.06 -2.60
N LYS A 330 -52.35 6.22 -3.04
CA LYS A 330 -51.67 5.24 -2.15
C LYS A 330 -50.26 5.61 -1.66
N VAL A 331 -49.73 6.75 -2.09
CA VAL A 331 -48.38 7.21 -1.72
C VAL A 331 -48.49 8.24 -0.59
N THR A 332 -47.76 8.02 0.50
CA THR A 332 -47.75 8.86 1.71
C THR A 332 -46.37 9.45 1.95
N LEU A 333 -46.27 10.52 2.76
CA LEU A 333 -44.99 11.12 3.16
C LEU A 333 -44.08 10.13 3.92
N ASN A 334 -44.66 9.17 4.64
CA ASN A 334 -43.88 8.12 5.32
C ASN A 334 -43.18 7.18 4.34
N ASP A 335 -43.75 6.95 3.14
CA ASP A 335 -43.09 6.19 2.08
C ASP A 335 -41.82 6.92 1.59
N PHE A 336 -41.84 8.26 1.53
CA PHE A 336 -40.65 9.07 1.20
C PHE A 336 -39.58 9.01 2.29
N ARG A 337 -39.96 8.99 3.58
CA ARG A 337 -39.00 8.75 4.68
C ARG A 337 -38.36 7.37 4.59
N ALA A 338 -39.14 6.34 4.26
CA ALA A 338 -38.63 4.98 4.09
C ALA A 338 -37.69 4.87 2.88
N ALA A 339 -38.04 5.50 1.75
CA ALA A 339 -37.20 5.55 0.56
C ALA A 339 -35.88 6.30 0.82
N ALA A 340 -35.91 7.43 1.54
CA ALA A 340 -34.72 8.17 1.93
C ALA A 340 -33.75 7.33 2.79
N ARG A 341 -34.28 6.53 3.72
CA ARG A 341 -33.48 5.58 4.52
C ARG A 341 -32.80 4.50 3.68
N ARG A 342 -33.28 4.19 2.48
CA ARG A 342 -32.67 3.21 1.57
C ARG A 342 -31.68 3.84 0.59
N LEU A 343 -31.90 5.10 0.19
CA LEU A 343 -30.90 5.87 -0.55
C LEU A 343 -29.57 5.93 0.22
N LYS A 344 -29.62 5.94 1.57
CA LYS A 344 -28.48 5.75 2.50
C LYS A 344 -27.58 4.58 2.13
N THR A 345 -28.12 3.45 1.66
CA THR A 345 -27.34 2.26 1.37
C THR A 345 -26.53 2.43 0.08
N TYR A 346 -27.08 3.08 -0.95
CA TYR A 346 -26.42 3.26 -2.25
C TYR A 346 -25.29 4.31 -2.21
N THR A 347 -25.53 5.50 -1.65
CA THR A 347 -24.49 6.55 -1.57
C THR A 347 -23.37 6.20 -0.60
N TYR A 348 -23.67 5.40 0.44
CA TYR A 348 -22.69 4.90 1.39
C TYR A 348 -21.95 3.67 0.85
N GLN A 349 -22.49 2.94 -0.14
CA GLN A 349 -21.80 1.86 -0.85
C GLN A 349 -20.81 2.38 -1.91
N GLU A 350 -21.05 3.55 -2.52
CA GLU A 350 -20.10 4.19 -3.45
C GLU A 350 -18.84 4.73 -2.75
N LYS A 351 -18.92 5.12 -1.47
CA LYS A 351 -17.73 5.28 -0.63
C LYS A 351 -17.17 3.89 -0.37
N THR A 352 -16.09 3.57 -1.07
CA THR A 352 -15.44 2.27 -1.16
C THR A 352 -15.62 1.45 0.11
N GLU A 353 -16.29 0.29 0.01
CA GLU A 353 -16.26 -0.75 1.07
C GLU A 353 -14.82 -1.03 1.52
N ALA A 354 -13.87 -0.80 0.63
CA ALA A 354 -12.44 -0.82 0.85
C ALA A 354 -11.96 0.11 1.99
N ALA A 355 -12.41 1.37 2.03
CA ALA A 355 -12.07 2.30 3.12
C ALA A 355 -12.69 1.86 4.47
N LYS A 356 -13.90 1.30 4.45
CA LYS A 356 -14.55 0.77 5.68
C LYS A 356 -13.94 -0.52 6.19
N ARG A 357 -13.35 -1.34 5.30
CA ARG A 357 -12.69 -2.61 5.66
C ARG A 357 -11.22 -2.40 6.07
N ALA A 358 -10.55 -1.36 5.55
CA ALA A 358 -9.20 -0.97 5.96
C ALA A 358 -9.16 -0.30 7.34
N ILE A 359 -10.25 0.35 7.75
CA ILE A 359 -10.36 1.07 9.02
C ILE A 359 -10.96 0.17 10.09
N ASN A 360 -10.13 -0.30 11.01
CA ASN A 360 -10.61 -0.77 12.31
C ASN A 360 -10.93 0.45 13.17
N ARG A 361 -12.14 1.00 13.01
CA ARG A 361 -12.69 2.02 13.92
C ARG A 361 -13.06 1.31 15.23
N ILE A 362 -12.29 1.57 16.27
CA ILE A 362 -12.45 0.93 17.58
C ILE A 362 -12.84 2.01 18.59
N ALA A 363 -13.73 1.66 19.51
CA ALA A 363 -13.89 2.37 20.78
C ALA A 363 -12.94 1.69 21.80
N PRO A 364 -11.77 2.26 22.08
CA PRO A 364 -10.77 1.61 22.93
C PRO A 364 -11.29 1.45 24.36
N ARG A 365 -11.02 0.29 24.95
CA ARG A 365 -11.42 -0.05 26.33
C ARG A 365 -10.30 0.18 27.33
N GLU A 366 -9.08 0.30 26.84
CA GLU A 366 -7.87 0.50 27.59
C GLU A 366 -7.90 1.85 28.32
N ARG A 367 -7.30 1.90 29.50
CA ARG A 367 -7.22 3.09 30.37
C ARG A 367 -5.78 3.33 30.81
N TYR A 368 -5.51 4.48 31.43
CA TYR A 368 -4.16 4.79 31.94
C TYR A 368 -3.65 3.78 32.99
N SER A 369 -4.55 3.10 33.69
CA SER A 369 -4.25 2.04 34.66
C SER A 369 -3.72 0.76 34.01
N ASP A 370 -3.94 0.57 32.72
CA ASP A 370 -3.54 -0.65 31.99
C ASP A 370 -2.13 -0.53 31.38
N VAL A 371 -1.50 0.65 31.51
CA VAL A 371 -0.15 0.93 31.00
C VAL A 371 0.82 1.11 32.16
N GLY A 372 1.76 0.19 32.33
CA GLY A 372 2.82 0.27 33.35
C GLY A 372 4.15 0.77 32.78
N GLY A 373 4.96 1.42 33.62
CA GLY A 373 6.28 1.94 33.22
C GLY A 373 6.23 3.21 32.36
N LEU A 374 7.32 3.45 31.60
CA LEU A 374 7.55 4.66 30.80
C LEU A 374 7.54 5.95 31.62
N HIS A 375 8.13 5.92 32.83
CA HIS A 375 8.11 7.05 33.75
C HIS A 375 8.72 8.29 33.11
N GLY A 376 8.04 9.44 33.23
CA GLY A 376 8.44 10.72 32.65
C GLY A 376 7.88 10.92 31.24
N ILE A 377 8.08 9.96 30.33
CA ILE A 377 7.63 10.06 28.93
C ILE A 377 6.11 9.87 28.84
N LYS A 378 5.54 8.94 29.62
CA LYS A 378 4.09 8.68 29.64
C LYS A 378 3.30 9.94 29.97
N GLU A 379 3.69 10.67 31.02
CA GLU A 379 3.01 11.89 31.45
C GLU A 379 3.12 13.00 30.40
N GLU A 380 4.28 13.13 29.75
CA GLU A 380 4.51 14.11 28.68
C GLU A 380 3.60 13.82 27.47
N ILE A 381 3.58 12.58 26.99
CA ILE A 381 2.73 12.15 25.88
C ILE A 381 1.25 12.40 26.19
N ILE A 382 0.79 12.03 27.39
CA ILE A 382 -0.61 12.20 27.80
C ILE A 382 -0.99 13.68 27.76
N LYS A 383 -0.15 14.58 28.30
CA LYS A 383 -0.42 16.03 28.32
C LYS A 383 -0.51 16.60 26.92
N GLU A 384 0.46 16.29 26.06
CA GLU A 384 0.56 16.83 24.71
C GLU A 384 -0.61 16.38 23.83
N ILE A 385 -0.95 15.09 23.84
CA ILE A 385 -2.04 14.55 23.02
C ILE A 385 -3.40 15.02 23.55
N SER A 386 -3.60 15.05 24.87
CA SER A 386 -4.88 15.53 25.44
C SER A 386 -5.10 17.01 25.13
N LEU A 387 -4.04 17.83 25.16
CA LEU A 387 -4.11 19.23 24.75
C LEU A 387 -4.44 19.38 23.25
N ALA A 388 -3.88 18.51 22.39
CA ALA A 388 -4.15 18.53 20.96
C ALA A 388 -5.60 18.10 20.60
N LEU A 389 -6.27 17.34 21.47
CA LEU A 389 -7.66 16.92 21.31
C LEU A 389 -8.66 17.99 21.78
N ASP A 390 -8.27 18.89 22.69
CA ASP A 390 -9.11 19.98 23.21
C ASP A 390 -8.81 21.33 22.50
N ALA A 391 -9.50 21.58 21.39
CA ALA A 391 -9.34 22.82 20.65
C ALA A 391 -9.89 24.06 21.38
N ASP A 392 -10.83 23.92 22.31
CA ASP A 392 -11.38 25.07 23.03
C ASP A 392 -10.33 25.64 24.00
N LEU A 393 -9.57 24.76 24.66
CA LEU A 393 -8.41 25.16 25.47
C LEU A 393 -7.31 25.78 24.60
N ALA A 394 -6.99 25.18 23.45
CA ALA A 394 -5.97 25.69 22.53
C ALA A 394 -6.28 27.10 22.01
N VAL A 395 -7.54 27.34 21.60
CA VAL A 395 -7.99 28.66 21.11
C VAL A 395 -7.95 29.70 22.22
N LYS A 396 -8.40 29.37 23.44
CA LYS A 396 -8.33 30.27 24.59
C LYS A 396 -6.89 30.58 25.02
N ALA A 397 -5.98 29.62 24.87
CA ALA A 397 -4.56 29.78 25.18
C ALA A 397 -3.77 30.53 24.10
N GLY A 398 -4.34 30.76 22.91
CA GLY A 398 -3.63 31.36 21.78
C GLY A 398 -2.47 30.50 21.25
N TYR A 399 -2.51 29.19 21.52
CA TYR A 399 -1.45 28.23 21.21
C TYR A 399 -1.97 27.21 20.19
N LEU A 400 -1.17 26.92 19.15
CA LEU A 400 -1.51 25.92 18.14
C LEU A 400 -0.85 24.58 18.52
N PRO A 401 -1.60 23.58 19.03
CA PRO A 401 -1.01 22.33 19.47
C PRO A 401 -0.50 21.50 18.29
N PRO A 402 0.56 20.70 18.51
CA PRO A 402 1.07 19.77 17.50
C PRO A 402 0.02 18.70 17.21
N LYS A 403 -0.14 18.34 15.93
CA LYS A 403 -1.14 17.36 15.48
C LYS A 403 -0.54 16.02 15.06
N GLY A 404 0.76 15.97 14.83
CA GLY A 404 1.49 14.77 14.42
C GLY A 404 2.49 14.34 15.49
N PHE A 405 2.38 13.10 15.95
CA PHE A 405 3.30 12.47 16.90
C PHE A 405 3.93 11.20 16.33
N ILE A 406 5.25 10.99 16.49
CA ILE A 406 5.90 9.71 16.18
C ILE A 406 6.23 8.98 17.47
N PHE A 407 5.80 7.73 17.58
CA PHE A 407 6.22 6.79 18.61
C PHE A 407 7.24 5.84 18.01
N TYR A 408 8.49 5.90 18.47
CA TYR A 408 9.53 5.03 17.93
C TYR A 408 10.28 4.28 19.03
N GLY A 409 10.83 3.12 18.70
CA GLY A 409 11.61 2.30 19.63
C GLY A 409 11.39 0.81 19.39
N PRO A 410 11.96 -0.06 20.24
CA PRO A 410 11.85 -1.52 20.11
C PRO A 410 10.40 -2.03 20.04
N PRO A 411 10.13 -3.16 19.36
CA PRO A 411 8.82 -3.81 19.38
C PRO A 411 8.42 -4.20 20.82
N GLY A 412 7.11 -4.32 21.08
CA GLY A 412 6.63 -4.80 22.38
C GLY A 412 6.73 -3.80 23.55
N THR A 413 7.17 -2.57 23.31
CA THR A 413 7.29 -1.50 24.33
C THR A 413 6.00 -0.74 24.66
N GLY A 414 4.86 -1.13 24.07
CA GLY A 414 3.54 -0.57 24.42
C GLY A 414 3.13 0.69 23.63
N LYS A 415 3.77 1.00 22.49
CA LYS A 415 3.41 2.13 21.60
C LYS A 415 1.91 2.17 21.27
N THR A 416 1.37 1.08 20.73
CA THR A 416 -0.05 0.94 20.37
C THR A 416 -0.96 0.93 21.60
N LEU A 417 -0.50 0.35 22.71
CA LEU A 417 -1.28 0.27 23.96
C LEU A 417 -1.48 1.65 24.59
N LEU A 418 -0.43 2.48 24.65
CA LEU A 418 -0.51 3.85 25.18
C LEU A 418 -1.44 4.72 24.33
N ALA A 419 -1.36 4.63 23.00
CA ALA A 419 -2.24 5.37 22.11
C ALA A 419 -3.73 5.01 22.33
N LYS A 420 -4.03 3.70 22.49
CA LYS A 420 -5.38 3.22 22.81
C LYS A 420 -5.85 3.70 24.18
N ALA A 421 -4.99 3.67 25.20
CA ALA A 421 -5.32 4.16 26.53
C ALA A 421 -5.66 5.66 26.54
N ILE A 422 -4.91 6.48 25.80
CA ILE A 422 -5.20 7.91 25.64
C ILE A 422 -6.54 8.13 24.94
N ALA A 423 -6.81 7.38 23.88
CA ALA A 423 -8.10 7.46 23.20
C ALA A 423 -9.27 7.02 24.11
N GLY A 424 -9.07 5.97 24.92
CA GLY A 424 -10.08 5.43 25.81
C GLY A 424 -10.39 6.32 27.00
N GLU A 425 -9.39 7.03 27.53
CA GLU A 425 -9.60 8.00 28.62
C GLU A 425 -10.31 9.27 28.15
N ASN A 426 -10.00 9.73 26.94
CA ASN A 426 -10.60 10.94 26.36
C ASN A 426 -11.92 10.68 25.61
N ASP A 427 -12.40 9.43 25.56
CA ASP A 427 -13.60 8.99 24.83
C ASP A 427 -13.64 9.46 23.35
N VAL A 428 -12.49 9.34 22.67
CA VAL A 428 -12.33 9.75 21.26
C VAL A 428 -12.25 8.55 20.33
N TRP A 429 -12.64 8.75 19.07
CA TRP A 429 -12.61 7.68 18.07
C TRP A 429 -11.17 7.26 17.73
N PHE A 430 -10.88 5.97 17.78
CA PHE A 430 -9.57 5.43 17.44
C PHE A 430 -9.58 4.71 16.09
N TYR A 431 -8.76 5.19 15.17
CA TYR A 431 -8.55 4.63 13.85
C TYR A 431 -7.22 3.89 13.82
N ASN A 432 -7.23 2.56 13.92
CA ASN A 432 -6.01 1.76 13.84
C ASN A 432 -5.73 1.31 12.40
N ILE A 433 -4.60 1.72 11.85
CA ILE A 433 -4.21 1.47 10.46
C ILE A 433 -2.85 0.78 10.45
N ASP A 434 -2.81 -0.40 9.84
CA ASP A 434 -1.58 -1.16 9.66
C ASP A 434 -0.89 -0.72 8.36
N GLY A 435 0.33 -0.21 8.42
CA GLY A 435 1.06 0.36 7.27
C GLY A 435 1.15 -0.59 6.07
N PRO A 436 1.62 -1.84 6.21
CA PRO A 436 1.68 -2.80 5.12
C PRO A 436 0.32 -3.09 4.46
N SER A 437 -0.77 -3.04 5.23
CA SER A 437 -2.12 -3.29 4.73
C SER A 437 -2.58 -2.25 3.70
N ILE A 438 -2.05 -1.03 3.78
CA ILE A 438 -2.32 0.06 2.82
C ILE A 438 -1.65 -0.22 1.48
N LEU A 439 -0.43 -0.78 1.48
CA LEU A 439 0.35 -1.05 0.25
C LEU A 439 -0.08 -2.30 -0.49
N GLN A 440 -0.54 -3.33 0.22
CA GLN A 440 -0.89 -4.63 -0.37
C GLN A 440 -2.13 -4.59 -1.31
N GLY A 441 -2.72 -3.42 -1.57
CA GLY A 441 -3.79 -3.25 -2.56
C GLY A 441 -5.09 -3.99 -2.22
N LYS A 442 -5.21 -4.58 -1.02
CA LYS A 442 -6.41 -5.29 -0.54
C LYS A 442 -7.67 -4.40 -0.54
N TYR A 443 -7.48 -3.08 -0.64
CA TYR A 443 -8.53 -2.08 -0.57
C TYR A 443 -8.57 -1.12 -1.78
N GLY A 444 -7.96 -1.50 -2.91
CA GLY A 444 -7.88 -0.63 -4.10
C GLY A 444 -6.67 0.30 -4.05
N ASP A 445 -6.83 1.55 -4.49
CA ASP A 445 -5.73 2.52 -4.57
C ASP A 445 -5.29 2.98 -3.17
N PRO A 446 -4.00 2.79 -2.77
CA PRO A 446 -3.46 3.21 -1.48
C PRO A 446 -3.66 4.70 -1.19
N GLU A 447 -3.54 5.56 -2.20
CA GLU A 447 -3.71 7.02 -2.06
C GLU A 447 -5.14 7.40 -1.69
N LYS A 448 -6.11 6.79 -2.39
CA LYS A 448 -7.53 7.00 -2.14
C LYS A 448 -7.91 6.52 -0.74
N THR A 449 -7.36 5.38 -0.33
CA THR A 449 -7.61 4.81 1.00
C THR A 449 -7.18 5.78 2.11
N ILE A 450 -5.99 6.38 2.01
CA ILE A 450 -5.52 7.39 2.98
C ILE A 450 -6.44 8.61 2.99
N ARG A 451 -6.81 9.13 1.81
CA ARG A 451 -7.73 10.28 1.72
C ARG A 451 -9.08 9.98 2.39
N ASP A 452 -9.63 8.80 2.15
CA ASP A 452 -10.91 8.38 2.72
C ASP A 452 -10.84 8.21 4.25
N ILE A 453 -9.72 7.68 4.78
CA ILE A 453 -9.44 7.58 6.21
C ILE A 453 -9.47 8.96 6.87
N PHE A 454 -8.67 9.91 6.37
CA PHE A 454 -8.61 11.25 6.94
C PHE A 454 -9.95 11.99 6.82
N ALA A 455 -10.67 11.80 5.70
CA ALA A 455 -12.01 12.36 5.52
C ALA A 455 -13.06 11.74 6.45
N ASP A 456 -12.92 10.48 6.84
CA ASP A 456 -13.79 9.86 7.85
C ASP A 456 -13.44 10.31 9.26
N ALA A 457 -12.15 10.36 9.62
CA ALA A 457 -11.71 10.86 10.92
C ALA A 457 -12.15 12.31 11.16
N ARG A 458 -12.01 13.20 10.16
CA ARG A 458 -12.50 14.59 10.23
C ARG A 458 -14.01 14.69 10.44
N ARG A 459 -14.81 13.76 9.90
CA ARG A 459 -16.27 13.74 10.09
C ARG A 459 -16.69 13.23 11.46
N ASN A 460 -15.86 12.44 12.11
CA ASN A 460 -16.13 11.85 13.42
C ASN A 460 -15.25 12.48 14.52
N ALA A 461 -14.64 13.64 14.28
CA ALA A 461 -13.80 14.30 15.28
C ALA A 461 -14.63 14.60 16.57
N PRO A 462 -14.05 14.44 17.78
CA PRO A 462 -12.63 14.19 18.06
C PRO A 462 -12.17 12.76 17.77
N ALA A 463 -10.98 12.63 17.15
CA ALA A 463 -10.45 11.33 16.71
C ALA A 463 -8.92 11.26 16.75
N ILE A 464 -8.38 10.05 16.98
CA ILE A 464 -6.97 9.70 16.84
C ILE A 464 -6.81 8.74 15.66
N ILE A 465 -5.93 9.10 14.73
CA ILE A 465 -5.47 8.25 13.64
C ILE A 465 -4.12 7.65 14.06
N PHE A 466 -4.06 6.34 14.22
CA PHE A 466 -2.85 5.61 14.58
C PHE A 466 -2.38 4.76 13.40
N PHE A 467 -1.21 5.09 12.87
CA PHE A 467 -0.50 4.30 11.85
C PHE A 467 0.52 3.40 12.54
N ASP A 468 0.27 2.09 12.57
CA ASP A 468 1.27 1.10 12.97
C ASP A 468 2.21 0.80 11.78
N GLU A 469 3.47 0.53 12.07
CA GLU A 469 4.52 0.32 11.05
C GLU A 469 4.52 1.40 9.95
N ILE A 470 4.50 2.67 10.34
CA ILE A 470 4.46 3.82 9.41
C ILE A 470 5.69 3.85 8.48
N ASP A 471 6.79 3.20 8.87
CA ASP A 471 7.99 3.04 8.06
C ASP A 471 7.78 2.18 6.81
N SER A 472 6.75 1.33 6.79
CA SER A 472 6.37 0.59 5.58
C SER A 472 5.80 1.51 4.50
N ILE A 473 5.01 2.52 4.88
CA ILE A 473 4.35 3.46 3.96
C ILE A 473 5.10 4.78 3.78
N ALA A 474 6.08 5.06 4.62
CA ALA A 474 6.88 6.29 4.58
C ALA A 474 8.40 6.11 4.76
N PRO A 475 9.05 5.21 3.99
CA PRO A 475 10.51 5.15 3.94
C PRO A 475 11.10 6.37 3.20
N LYS A 476 12.41 6.62 3.40
CA LYS A 476 13.18 7.64 2.67
C LYS A 476 13.04 7.47 1.16
N ARG A 477 12.81 8.59 0.48
CA ARG A 477 12.67 8.66 -0.98
C ARG A 477 13.97 8.28 -1.69
N GLY A 478 13.87 7.61 -2.83
CA GLY A 478 15.00 7.42 -3.76
C GLY A 478 15.36 5.97 -4.09
N THR A 479 14.82 4.98 -3.39
CA THR A 479 15.15 3.54 -3.59
C THR A 479 13.96 2.59 -3.63
N HIS A 480 12.73 3.08 -3.52
CA HIS A 480 11.52 2.26 -3.33
C HIS A 480 10.46 2.43 -4.43
N ASP A 481 9.44 1.57 -4.40
CA ASP A 481 8.33 1.52 -5.36
C ASP A 481 7.64 2.90 -5.49
N PRO A 482 7.42 3.43 -6.72
CA PRO A 482 6.69 4.69 -6.96
C PRO A 482 5.29 4.76 -6.32
N VAL A 483 4.68 3.64 -5.95
CA VAL A 483 3.44 3.60 -5.17
C VAL A 483 3.66 4.19 -3.76
N VAL A 484 4.77 3.86 -3.12
CA VAL A 484 5.11 4.30 -1.77
C VAL A 484 5.35 5.81 -1.73
N ASP A 485 6.12 6.35 -2.68
CA ASP A 485 6.37 7.80 -2.78
C ASP A 485 5.07 8.62 -2.93
N ARG A 486 4.07 8.07 -3.63
CA ARG A 486 2.76 8.72 -3.79
C ARG A 486 1.92 8.65 -2.52
N VAL A 487 1.98 7.53 -1.81
CA VAL A 487 1.37 7.38 -0.48
C VAL A 487 1.96 8.39 0.52
N VAL A 488 3.29 8.54 0.56
CA VAL A 488 3.97 9.57 1.36
C VAL A 488 3.48 10.96 1.00
N SER A 489 3.42 11.28 -0.29
CA SER A 489 2.95 12.58 -0.77
C SER A 489 1.49 12.86 -0.36
N GLN A 490 0.63 11.84 -0.40
CA GLN A 490 -0.76 11.97 0.03
C GLN A 490 -0.87 12.15 1.55
N LEU A 491 -0.08 11.43 2.36
CA LEU A 491 -0.02 11.63 3.82
C LEU A 491 0.39 13.06 4.17
N LEU A 492 1.45 13.59 3.54
CA LEU A 492 1.88 14.97 3.72
C LEU A 492 0.77 15.95 3.34
N THR A 493 0.07 15.70 2.23
CA THR A 493 -1.05 16.54 1.78
C THR A 493 -2.21 16.55 2.79
N GLU A 494 -2.54 15.41 3.41
CA GLU A 494 -3.60 15.34 4.43
C GLU A 494 -3.18 16.02 5.74
N MET A 495 -1.89 15.99 6.08
CA MET A 495 -1.35 16.72 7.24
C MET A 495 -1.25 18.24 7.01
N ASP A 496 -0.97 18.67 5.77
CA ASP A 496 -0.82 20.08 5.37
C ASP A 496 -2.13 20.75 4.94
N GLY A 497 -3.20 19.97 4.77
CA GLY A 497 -4.34 20.29 3.92
C GLY A 497 -5.00 21.67 4.09
N PHE A 498 -5.70 22.11 3.04
CA PHE A 498 -6.50 23.35 2.98
C PHE A 498 -7.62 23.45 4.05
N THR A 499 -8.00 22.32 4.66
CA THR A 499 -8.98 22.28 5.77
C THR A 499 -8.22 21.89 7.04
N PRO A 500 -8.21 22.74 8.08
CA PRO A 500 -7.48 22.41 9.30
C PRO A 500 -8.03 21.12 9.91
N LEU A 501 -7.15 20.19 10.28
CA LEU A 501 -7.44 19.02 11.10
C LEU A 501 -7.96 19.50 12.47
N THR A 502 -9.26 19.74 12.57
CA THR A 502 -9.90 20.21 13.80
C THR A 502 -10.20 18.99 14.65
N ASN A 503 -9.60 18.91 15.84
CA ASN A 503 -9.77 17.81 16.81
C ASN A 503 -9.39 16.43 16.26
N VAL A 504 -8.44 16.37 15.32
CA VAL A 504 -7.88 15.10 14.81
C VAL A 504 -6.39 15.08 15.08
N VAL A 505 -5.94 14.06 15.80
CA VAL A 505 -4.53 13.80 16.10
C VAL A 505 -4.04 12.62 15.28
N VAL A 506 -2.83 12.71 14.73
CA VAL A 506 -2.17 11.65 13.96
C VAL A 506 -0.97 11.15 14.74
N ILE A 507 -0.89 9.83 14.95
CA ILE A 507 0.20 9.15 15.62
C ILE A 507 0.77 8.10 14.66
N GLY A 508 2.07 8.16 14.38
CA GLY A 508 2.79 7.13 13.63
C GLY A 508 3.68 6.32 14.56
N ALA A 509 3.56 5.00 14.54
CA ALA A 509 4.45 4.09 15.25
C ALA A 509 5.45 3.43 14.30
N THR A 510 6.72 3.36 14.71
CA THR A 510 7.77 2.67 13.96
C THR A 510 8.78 2.02 14.89
N ASN A 511 9.44 0.96 14.41
CA ASN A 511 10.64 0.42 15.08
C ASN A 511 11.94 0.94 14.44
N ARG A 512 11.84 1.63 13.29
CA ARG A 512 12.95 2.08 12.44
C ARG A 512 12.80 3.56 12.13
N PHE A 513 13.22 4.39 13.07
CA PHE A 513 13.06 5.84 12.95
C PHE A 513 13.94 6.44 11.84
N GLU A 514 15.14 5.88 11.68
CA GLU A 514 16.18 6.34 10.76
C GLU A 514 15.85 6.19 9.26
N ILE A 515 14.90 5.32 8.93
CA ILE A 515 14.45 5.10 7.56
C ILE A 515 13.25 5.94 7.16
N LEU A 516 12.63 6.70 8.09
CA LEU A 516 11.48 7.54 7.78
C LEU A 516 11.86 8.72 6.87
N ASP A 517 10.93 9.11 6.00
CA ASP A 517 11.07 10.29 5.13
C ASP A 517 11.21 11.58 5.96
N ASP A 518 12.23 12.39 5.65
CA ASP A 518 12.56 13.60 6.42
C ASP A 518 11.42 14.63 6.38
N ALA A 519 10.72 14.76 5.24
CA ALA A 519 9.59 15.68 5.11
C ALA A 519 8.40 15.26 5.99
N LEU A 520 8.23 13.96 6.22
CA LEU A 520 7.21 13.43 7.14
C LEU A 520 7.59 13.75 8.59
N LEU A 521 8.87 13.56 8.95
CA LEU A 521 9.38 13.90 10.29
C LEU A 521 9.16 15.37 10.64
N GLU A 522 9.24 16.30 9.67
CA GLU A 522 8.92 17.71 9.89
C GLU A 522 7.43 17.95 10.22
N ARG A 523 6.52 17.15 9.66
CA ARG A 523 5.07 17.27 9.91
C ARG A 523 4.63 16.60 11.19
N PHE A 524 5.33 15.54 11.58
CA PHE A 524 5.21 14.96 12.90
C PHE A 524 6.07 15.73 13.90
N THR A 525 5.57 16.85 14.40
CA THR A 525 6.37 17.83 15.16
C THR A 525 7.01 17.29 16.44
N ARG A 526 6.44 16.23 17.05
CA ARG A 526 6.93 15.64 18.30
C ARG A 526 7.23 14.16 18.10
N HIS A 527 8.42 13.73 18.54
CA HIS A 527 8.87 12.33 18.46
C HIS A 527 9.17 11.82 19.86
N PHE A 528 8.60 10.68 20.23
CA PHE A 528 8.75 10.06 21.53
C PHE A 528 9.43 8.69 21.41
N HIS A 529 10.54 8.54 22.12
CA HIS A 529 11.30 7.30 22.16
C HIS A 529 10.79 6.37 23.27
N PHE A 530 10.32 5.19 22.89
CA PHE A 530 9.94 4.11 23.78
C PHE A 530 11.14 3.21 23.99
N THR A 531 11.49 2.97 25.24
CA THR A 531 12.58 2.06 25.61
C THR A 531 12.05 0.87 26.39
N TYR A 532 12.89 -0.15 26.52
CA TYR A 532 12.70 -1.17 27.54
C TYR A 532 12.59 -0.54 28.94
N PRO A 533 11.84 -1.17 29.87
CA PRO A 533 11.69 -0.65 31.23
C PRO A 533 13.05 -0.58 31.91
N LYS A 534 13.45 0.65 32.28
CA LYS A 534 14.80 0.99 32.73
C LYS A 534 15.04 0.56 34.17
N ASN A 535 14.01 0.74 35.00
CA ASN A 535 14.11 0.59 36.45
C ASN A 535 13.27 -0.57 36.95
N ARG A 536 13.71 -1.13 38.08
CA ARG A 536 13.00 -2.19 38.81
C ARG A 536 11.54 -1.83 39.13
N ALA A 537 11.28 -0.55 39.43
CA ALA A 537 9.94 -0.03 39.70
C ALA A 537 9.00 -0.16 38.49
N GLU A 538 9.46 0.19 37.29
CA GLU A 538 8.65 0.10 36.06
C GLU A 538 8.29 -1.35 35.72
N LYS A 539 9.27 -2.27 35.83
CA LYS A 539 9.05 -3.71 35.65
C LYS A 539 8.02 -4.26 36.65
N LEU A 540 8.09 -3.80 37.90
CA LEU A 540 7.15 -4.20 38.95
C LEU A 540 5.72 -3.71 38.65
N GLU A 541 5.55 -2.49 38.14
CA GLU A 541 4.25 -1.95 37.75
C GLU A 541 3.62 -2.77 36.61
N ILE A 542 4.39 -3.08 35.57
CA ILE A 542 3.95 -3.91 34.44
C ILE A 542 3.49 -5.27 34.96
N LEU A 543 4.30 -5.94 35.78
CA LEU A 543 3.94 -7.24 36.37
C LEU A 543 2.68 -7.15 37.23
N LYS A 544 2.53 -6.12 38.06
CA LYS A 544 1.33 -5.93 38.90
C LYS A 544 0.06 -5.83 38.06
N ILE A 545 0.11 -5.15 36.92
CA ILE A 545 -1.04 -5.02 36.00
C ILE A 545 -1.41 -6.39 35.42
N HIS A 546 -0.44 -7.15 34.90
CA HIS A 546 -0.72 -8.44 34.27
C HIS A 546 -1.09 -9.54 35.28
N LEU A 547 -0.46 -9.55 36.46
CA LEU A 547 -0.79 -10.47 37.55
C LEU A 547 -2.18 -10.23 38.14
N ARG A 548 -2.76 -9.03 37.99
CA ARG A 548 -4.11 -8.72 38.47
C ARG A 548 -5.16 -9.69 37.92
N ARG A 549 -4.99 -10.17 36.69
CA ARG A 549 -5.89 -11.13 36.03
C ARG A 549 -5.87 -12.51 36.67
N TYR A 550 -4.77 -12.87 37.32
CA TYR A 550 -4.56 -14.19 37.91
C TYR A 550 -4.50 -14.16 39.43
N LYS A 551 -4.92 -13.05 40.06
CA LYS A 551 -4.81 -12.84 41.51
C LYS A 551 -5.50 -13.94 42.33
N ASP A 552 -6.65 -14.42 41.87
CA ASP A 552 -7.42 -15.46 42.57
C ASP A 552 -6.78 -16.85 42.46
N VAL A 553 -5.92 -17.02 41.46
CA VAL A 553 -5.31 -18.29 41.11
C VAL A 553 -3.83 -18.37 41.44
N LEU A 554 -3.20 -17.24 41.76
CA LEU A 554 -1.83 -17.12 42.24
C LEU A 554 -1.71 -17.68 43.67
N ASP A 555 -0.59 -18.35 43.96
CA ASP A 555 -0.31 -18.81 45.31
C ASP A 555 -0.27 -17.62 46.29
N LYS A 556 -0.94 -17.75 47.43
CA LYS A 556 -1.09 -16.69 48.43
C LYS A 556 0.25 -16.22 49.01
N ASN A 557 1.27 -17.06 48.95
CA ASN A 557 2.61 -16.76 49.45
C ASN A 557 3.49 -16.00 48.44
N ILE A 558 3.02 -15.84 47.19
CA ILE A 558 3.81 -15.20 46.13
C ILE A 558 3.47 -13.72 46.04
N THR A 559 4.50 -12.89 46.14
CA THR A 559 4.39 -11.46 45.88
C THR A 559 4.81 -11.11 44.44
N PRO A 560 4.33 -9.99 43.87
CA PRO A 560 4.84 -9.49 42.60
C PRO A 560 6.36 -9.26 42.61
N GLU A 561 6.95 -8.93 43.77
CA GLU A 561 8.41 -8.80 43.90
C GLU A 561 9.15 -10.13 43.70
N ASP A 562 8.55 -11.27 44.06
CA ASP A 562 9.17 -12.58 43.88
C ASP A 562 9.15 -13.02 42.42
N VAL A 563 8.05 -12.75 41.71
CA VAL A 563 7.98 -12.96 40.25
C VAL A 563 9.01 -12.06 39.54
N LEU A 564 9.18 -10.81 39.99
CA LEU A 564 10.16 -9.90 39.40
C LEU A 564 11.61 -10.43 39.48
N LYS A 565 12.01 -11.08 40.59
CA LYS A 565 13.35 -11.68 40.73
C LYS A 565 13.65 -12.73 39.65
N ILE A 566 12.63 -13.45 39.20
CA ILE A 566 12.76 -14.42 38.10
C ILE A 566 12.96 -13.68 36.77
N PHE A 567 12.15 -12.65 36.53
CA PHE A 567 12.17 -11.88 35.29
C PHE A 567 13.44 -11.01 35.16
N GLU A 568 14.07 -10.62 36.28
CA GLU A 568 15.37 -9.92 36.29
C GLU A 568 16.51 -10.76 35.69
N LYS A 569 16.34 -12.09 35.57
CA LYS A 569 17.33 -12.99 34.94
C LYS A 569 17.47 -12.76 33.42
N LYS A 570 16.51 -12.10 32.77
CA LYS A 570 16.51 -11.82 31.31
C LYS A 570 16.09 -10.38 31.01
N ILE A 571 16.52 -9.86 29.86
CA ILE A 571 16.00 -8.58 29.34
C ILE A 571 14.75 -8.92 28.52
N LEU A 572 13.61 -8.32 28.89
CA LEU A 572 12.31 -8.59 28.27
C LEU A 572 11.54 -7.29 28.03
N SER A 573 10.82 -7.23 26.91
CA SER A 573 9.83 -6.21 26.60
C SER A 573 8.62 -6.33 27.52
N PRO A 574 7.89 -5.23 27.76
CA PRO A 574 6.61 -5.29 28.46
C PRO A 574 5.64 -6.31 27.86
N ARG A 575 5.59 -6.43 26.52
CA ARG A 575 4.78 -7.45 25.84
C ARG A 575 5.22 -8.86 26.21
N LYS A 576 6.52 -9.16 26.15
CA LYS A 576 7.01 -10.49 26.49
C LYS A 576 6.85 -10.80 27.98
N MET A 577 6.98 -9.79 28.85
CA MET A 577 6.66 -9.96 30.26
C MET A 577 5.19 -10.37 30.47
N ALA A 578 4.27 -9.75 29.73
CA ALA A 578 2.85 -10.12 29.74
C ALA A 578 2.63 -11.53 29.20
N ASP A 579 3.22 -11.86 28.05
CA ASP A 579 3.11 -13.17 27.40
C ASP A 579 3.65 -14.28 28.32
N THR A 580 4.78 -14.07 29.01
CA THR A 580 5.34 -15.03 29.97
C THR A 580 4.44 -15.26 31.18
N VAL A 581 3.74 -14.22 31.65
CA VAL A 581 2.75 -14.37 32.74
C VAL A 581 1.56 -15.21 32.27
N ASP A 582 1.06 -14.96 31.06
CA ASP A 582 -0.03 -15.76 30.46
C ASP A 582 0.43 -17.20 30.20
N ASP A 583 1.66 -17.39 29.73
CA ASP A 583 2.26 -18.70 29.48
C ASP A 583 2.46 -19.52 30.76
N ALA A 584 2.83 -18.88 31.87
CA ALA A 584 2.91 -19.56 33.17
C ALA A 584 1.56 -20.15 33.58
N ASN A 585 0.47 -19.38 33.41
CA ASN A 585 -0.88 -19.89 33.69
C ASN A 585 -1.34 -20.94 32.67
N ARG A 586 -0.91 -20.82 31.40
CA ARG A 586 -1.16 -21.83 30.36
C ARG A 586 -0.49 -23.16 30.68
N LEU A 587 0.77 -23.17 31.13
CA LEU A 587 1.47 -24.38 31.56
C LEU A 587 0.74 -25.09 32.69
N ARG A 588 0.38 -24.34 33.74
CA ARG A 588 -0.44 -24.86 34.84
C ARG A 588 -1.77 -25.46 34.36
N THR A 589 -2.43 -24.82 33.40
CA THR A 589 -3.71 -25.32 32.87
C THR A 589 -3.53 -26.64 32.11
N LYS A 590 -2.45 -26.77 31.33
CA LYS A 590 -2.10 -28.03 30.65
C LYS A 590 -1.78 -29.15 31.63
N GLU A 591 -1.09 -28.86 32.73
CA GLU A 591 -0.81 -29.82 33.80
C GLU A 591 -2.11 -30.35 34.44
N LEU A 592 -3.06 -29.46 34.72
CA LEU A 592 -4.39 -29.85 35.23
C LEU A 592 -5.17 -30.72 34.23
N GLU A 593 -5.12 -30.37 32.94
CA GLU A 593 -5.74 -31.16 31.88
C GLU A 593 -5.09 -32.55 31.77
N ALA A 594 -3.76 -32.61 31.78
CA ALA A 594 -3.00 -33.86 31.76
C ALA A 594 -3.33 -34.75 32.96
N CYS A 595 -3.41 -34.18 34.17
CA CYS A 595 -3.84 -34.89 35.38
C CYS A 595 -5.24 -35.49 35.24
N ARG A 596 -6.20 -34.70 34.74
CA ARG A 596 -7.57 -35.17 34.53
C ARG A 596 -7.63 -36.29 33.49
N LYS A 597 -6.92 -36.14 32.38
CA LYS A 597 -6.86 -37.16 31.32
C LYS A 597 -6.20 -38.45 31.80
N LEU A 598 -5.16 -38.34 32.63
CA LEU A 598 -4.50 -39.49 33.24
C LEU A 598 -5.46 -40.24 34.18
N LEU A 599 -6.19 -39.53 35.04
CA LEU A 599 -7.22 -40.12 35.92
C LEU A 599 -8.37 -40.78 35.14
N GLU A 600 -8.81 -40.19 34.04
CA GLU A 600 -9.79 -40.79 33.13
C GLU A 600 -9.23 -42.09 32.52
N ALA A 601 -8.00 -42.06 32.01
CA ALA A 601 -7.37 -43.22 31.38
C ALA A 601 -7.14 -44.39 32.35
N MET A 602 -6.73 -44.10 33.59
CA MET A 602 -6.56 -45.11 34.65
C MET A 602 -7.84 -45.92 34.93
N LYS A 603 -9.03 -45.36 34.64
CA LYS A 603 -10.31 -46.08 34.79
C LYS A 603 -10.61 -47.04 33.64
N PHE A 604 -9.99 -46.87 32.47
CA PHE A 604 -10.24 -47.68 31.27
C PHE A 604 -9.17 -48.75 31.00
N GLY A 605 -8.13 -48.86 31.84
CA GLY A 605 -7.09 -49.91 31.77
C GLY A 605 -5.69 -49.42 31.37
N GLU A 606 -4.67 -50.25 31.58
CA GLU A 606 -3.24 -49.89 31.42
C GLU A 606 -2.85 -49.38 30.02
N GLU A 607 -3.49 -49.90 28.97
CA GLU A 607 -3.14 -49.57 27.58
C GLU A 607 -3.44 -48.10 27.25
N LYS A 608 -4.61 -47.60 27.67
CA LYS A 608 -4.98 -46.18 27.54
C LYS A 608 -4.17 -45.26 28.46
N THR A 609 -3.79 -45.75 29.64
CA THR A 609 -2.93 -44.98 30.56
C THR A 609 -1.58 -44.68 29.91
N LYS A 610 -0.93 -45.70 29.32
CA LYS A 610 0.35 -45.51 28.61
C LYS A 610 0.24 -44.58 27.40
N GLU A 611 -0.88 -44.63 26.67
CA GLU A 611 -1.14 -43.75 25.54
C GLU A 611 -1.19 -42.27 25.98
N ILE A 612 -1.96 -41.97 27.03
CA ILE A 612 -2.08 -40.62 27.59
C ILE A 612 -0.76 -40.15 28.22
N GLU A 613 -0.05 -41.03 28.91
CA GLU A 613 1.28 -40.73 29.46
C GLU A 613 2.28 -40.35 28.37
N SER A 614 2.22 -41.01 27.21
CA SER A 614 3.06 -40.66 26.07
C SER A 614 2.66 -39.32 25.44
N LEU A 615 1.35 -39.02 25.38
CA LEU A 615 0.83 -37.82 24.75
C LEU A 615 1.09 -36.55 25.57
N PHE A 616 0.97 -36.64 26.90
CA PHE A 616 1.14 -35.53 27.85
C PHE A 616 2.43 -35.63 28.67
N LYS A 617 3.44 -36.34 28.17
CA LYS A 617 4.66 -36.66 28.91
C LYS A 617 5.28 -35.45 29.61
N ASP A 618 5.50 -34.37 28.88
CA ASP A 618 6.15 -33.16 29.40
C ASP A 618 5.27 -32.42 30.44
N ASP A 619 3.95 -32.41 30.24
CA ASP A 619 2.99 -31.80 31.18
C ASP A 619 2.90 -32.60 32.48
N LEU A 620 2.89 -33.94 32.40
CA LEU A 620 2.89 -34.82 33.56
C LEU A 620 4.22 -34.75 34.31
N GLU A 621 5.36 -34.68 33.62
CA GLU A 621 6.68 -34.47 34.23
C GLU A 621 6.72 -33.18 35.04
N ARG A 622 6.25 -32.07 34.48
CA ARG A 622 6.14 -30.80 35.20
C ARG A 622 5.23 -30.88 36.43
N LEU A 623 4.06 -31.51 36.28
CA LEU A 623 3.12 -31.70 37.38
C LEU A 623 3.73 -32.54 38.52
N PHE A 624 4.40 -33.64 38.20
CA PHE A 624 5.05 -34.49 39.19
C PHE A 624 6.23 -33.80 39.87
N GLU A 625 7.05 -33.06 39.12
CA GLU A 625 8.15 -32.26 39.65
C GLU A 625 7.64 -31.19 40.63
N ASN A 626 6.60 -30.45 40.26
CA ASN A 626 6.04 -29.38 41.10
C ASN A 626 5.34 -29.90 42.37
N LEU A 627 4.78 -31.12 42.32
CA LEU A 627 4.15 -31.78 43.47
C LEU A 627 5.12 -32.61 44.32
N GLY A 628 6.34 -32.87 43.81
CA GLY A 628 7.30 -33.77 44.46
C GLY A 628 6.82 -35.21 44.57
N ILE A 629 6.05 -35.68 43.57
CA ILE A 629 5.48 -37.04 43.55
C ILE A 629 6.29 -37.91 42.59
N SER A 630 6.62 -39.13 43.00
CA SER A 630 7.23 -40.13 42.12
C SER A 630 6.16 -40.91 41.35
N ARG A 631 6.46 -41.30 40.11
CA ARG A 631 5.58 -42.12 39.27
C ARG A 631 5.26 -43.49 39.87
N GLU A 632 6.12 -43.98 40.75
CA GLU A 632 6.02 -45.29 41.39
C GLU A 632 5.34 -45.22 42.77
N ASP A 633 4.78 -44.07 43.15
CA ASP A 633 4.12 -43.91 44.45
C ASP A 633 2.83 -44.76 44.52
N PRO A 634 2.71 -45.69 45.49
CA PRO A 634 1.52 -46.53 45.62
C PRO A 634 0.23 -45.76 45.94
N LYS A 635 0.32 -44.47 46.31
CA LYS A 635 -0.83 -43.57 46.54
C LYS A 635 -1.01 -42.51 45.45
N LEU A 636 -0.43 -42.72 44.26
CA LEU A 636 -0.47 -41.75 43.16
C LEU A 636 -1.90 -41.34 42.79
N THR A 637 -2.81 -42.31 42.61
CA THR A 637 -4.22 -42.08 42.26
C THR A 637 -4.94 -41.22 43.31
N GLU A 638 -4.79 -41.54 44.60
CA GLU A 638 -5.40 -40.76 45.69
C GLU A 638 -4.88 -39.31 45.76
N LYS A 639 -3.61 -39.11 45.40
CA LYS A 639 -3.00 -37.77 45.37
C LYS A 639 -3.48 -36.97 44.17
N LEU A 640 -3.58 -37.59 42.99
CA LEU A 640 -4.05 -36.96 41.76
C LEU A 640 -5.54 -36.63 41.82
N GLU A 641 -6.40 -37.49 42.39
CA GLU A 641 -7.84 -37.21 42.54
C GLU A 641 -8.14 -36.00 43.41
N LYS A 642 -7.22 -35.64 44.30
CA LYS A 642 -7.36 -34.44 45.12
C LYS A 642 -7.05 -33.16 44.36
N ILE A 643 -6.43 -33.23 43.17
CA ILE A 643 -5.99 -32.06 42.41
C ILE A 643 -7.18 -31.41 41.71
N ASP A 644 -7.37 -30.12 41.97
CA ASP A 644 -8.41 -29.29 41.37
C ASP A 644 -7.84 -27.89 41.11
N PRO A 645 -8.35 -27.11 40.13
CA PRO A 645 -7.97 -25.71 39.95
C PRO A 645 -7.92 -24.88 41.25
N SER A 646 -8.75 -25.21 42.25
CA SER A 646 -8.80 -24.56 43.56
C SER A 646 -7.64 -24.92 44.50
N ASN A 647 -6.97 -26.06 44.35
CA ASN A 647 -5.88 -26.49 45.22
C ASN A 647 -4.48 -26.55 44.57
N TYR A 648 -4.41 -26.36 43.26
CA TYR A 648 -3.17 -26.33 42.50
C TYR A 648 -2.92 -24.91 41.98
N PRO A 649 -2.41 -23.98 42.81
CA PRO A 649 -2.27 -22.58 42.45
C PRO A 649 -1.11 -22.34 41.47
N LEU A 650 -1.10 -21.15 40.86
CA LEU A 650 0.00 -20.68 40.02
C LEU A 650 1.19 -20.33 40.92
N ARG A 651 2.25 -21.16 40.84
CA ARG A 651 3.51 -21.05 41.58
C ARG A 651 4.65 -20.40 40.79
N LEU A 652 5.70 -19.96 41.48
CA LEU A 652 6.97 -19.44 40.91
C LEU A 652 7.58 -20.41 39.88
N TYR A 653 7.48 -21.72 40.13
CA TYR A 653 7.92 -22.77 39.21
C TYR A 653 7.41 -22.57 37.77
N HIS A 654 6.12 -22.27 37.60
CA HIS A 654 5.55 -22.09 36.27
C HIS A 654 6.08 -20.83 35.56
N PHE A 655 6.39 -19.77 36.32
CA PHE A 655 7.03 -18.57 35.76
C PHE A 655 8.48 -18.85 35.33
N GLU A 656 9.23 -19.64 36.10
CA GLU A 656 10.58 -20.06 35.71
C GLU A 656 10.54 -20.91 34.43
N LYS A 657 9.65 -21.90 34.37
CA LYS A 657 9.48 -22.76 33.17
C LYS A 657 9.02 -21.99 31.95
N ALA A 658 8.12 -21.02 32.10
CA ALA A 658 7.71 -20.14 31.01
C ALA A 658 8.88 -19.26 30.51
N LEU A 659 9.76 -18.83 31.42
CA LEU A 659 10.92 -18.03 31.08
C LEU A 659 12.04 -18.83 30.40
N GLU A 660 12.21 -20.12 30.73
CA GLU A 660 13.19 -21.01 30.08
C GLU A 660 12.96 -21.12 28.57
N GLY A 661 11.70 -21.22 28.12
CA GLY A 661 11.32 -21.27 26.71
C GLY A 661 11.37 -19.93 25.96
N THR A 662 11.66 -18.83 26.64
CA THR A 662 11.69 -17.48 26.06
C THR A 662 13.12 -17.10 25.65
N ILE A 663 13.34 -16.82 24.36
CA ILE A 663 14.63 -16.31 23.83
C ILE A 663 14.85 -14.87 24.31
N ASP A 664 16.10 -14.46 24.53
CA ASP A 664 16.45 -13.08 24.89
C ASP A 664 16.17 -12.15 23.69
N GLU A 665 15.37 -11.10 23.88
CA GLU A 665 14.96 -10.21 22.79
C GLU A 665 16.13 -9.41 22.21
N ALA A 666 17.17 -9.13 23.00
CA ALA A 666 18.38 -8.51 22.47
C ALA A 666 19.08 -9.43 21.45
N LEU A 667 18.98 -10.75 21.66
CA LEU A 667 19.49 -11.76 20.74
C LEU A 667 18.61 -11.85 19.48
N GLU A 668 17.30 -11.79 19.63
CA GLU A 668 16.32 -11.85 18.52
C GLU A 668 16.38 -10.59 17.64
N GLU A 669 16.47 -9.40 18.23
CA GLU A 669 16.68 -8.13 17.52
C GLU A 669 18.02 -8.11 16.78
N ALA A 670 19.08 -8.60 17.41
CA ALA A 670 20.37 -8.76 16.75
C ALA A 670 20.24 -9.72 15.55
N GLN A 671 19.58 -10.87 15.70
CA GLN A 671 19.34 -11.83 14.62
C GLN A 671 18.49 -11.25 13.48
N GLU A 672 17.45 -10.49 13.77
CA GLU A 672 16.60 -9.84 12.75
C GLU A 672 17.34 -8.75 11.99
N MET A 673 18.11 -7.90 12.67
CA MET A 673 18.95 -6.88 12.03
C MET A 673 20.01 -7.53 11.13
N ILE A 674 20.59 -8.64 11.57
CA ILE A 674 21.55 -9.44 10.79
C ILE A 674 20.89 -9.97 9.51
N GLN A 675 19.68 -10.54 9.59
CA GLN A 675 18.97 -11.07 8.41
C GLN A 675 18.53 -9.99 7.41
N LYS A 676 18.29 -8.76 7.87
CA LYS A 676 17.82 -7.63 7.04
C LYS A 676 18.97 -6.80 6.45
N THR A 677 20.23 -7.10 6.80
CA THR A 677 21.39 -6.40 6.24
C THR A 677 21.57 -6.82 4.78
N VAL A 678 21.50 -5.84 3.87
CA VAL A 678 21.38 -6.02 2.41
C VAL A 678 22.61 -6.73 1.84
N ARG A 679 22.54 -8.05 1.66
CA ARG A 679 23.46 -8.80 0.80
C ARG A 679 23.16 -8.44 -0.66
N ILE A 680 24.13 -7.85 -1.36
CA ILE A 680 24.00 -7.43 -2.76
C ILE A 680 23.93 -8.70 -3.63
N GLN A 681 22.86 -8.84 -4.43
CA GLN A 681 22.66 -10.01 -5.29
C GLN A 681 23.53 -10.00 -6.56
N LYS A 682 24.10 -8.84 -6.92
CA LYS A 682 24.96 -8.70 -8.09
C LYS A 682 26.42 -8.98 -7.72
N PRO A 683 27.16 -9.75 -8.53
CA PRO A 683 28.61 -9.85 -8.39
C PRO A 683 29.25 -8.47 -8.51
N GLU A 684 30.18 -8.15 -7.62
CA GLU A 684 30.90 -6.87 -7.61
C GLU A 684 32.40 -7.13 -7.38
N VAL A 685 33.23 -6.22 -7.89
CA VAL A 685 34.68 -6.25 -7.69
C VAL A 685 35.01 -5.75 -6.28
N GLY A 686 35.98 -6.39 -5.63
CA GLY A 686 36.47 -6.01 -4.30
C GLY A 686 35.54 -6.37 -3.15
N LYS A 687 34.43 -7.09 -3.40
CA LYS A 687 33.47 -7.48 -2.35
C LYS A 687 33.42 -8.99 -2.16
N SER A 688 33.54 -9.44 -0.92
CA SER A 688 33.44 -10.86 -0.56
C SER A 688 32.62 -11.07 0.71
N TYR A 689 32.25 -12.33 0.96
CA TYR A 689 31.33 -12.70 2.03
C TYR A 689 31.99 -13.67 3.01
N GLY A 690 32.24 -13.20 4.24
CA GLY A 690 32.91 -13.95 5.29
C GLY A 690 31.97 -14.30 6.44
N LEU A 691 32.14 -15.49 7.03
CA LEU A 691 31.41 -15.88 8.24
C LEU A 691 32.09 -15.31 9.47
N ILE A 692 31.36 -14.48 10.20
CA ILE A 692 31.80 -13.79 11.41
C ILE A 692 31.02 -14.36 12.60
N ALA A 693 31.71 -14.66 13.69
CA ALA A 693 31.08 -15.04 14.95
C ALA A 693 31.01 -13.83 15.90
N LEU A 694 29.89 -13.69 16.61
CA LEU A 694 29.67 -12.67 17.64
C LEU A 694 30.08 -13.21 19.03
N GLY A 695 30.89 -12.43 19.75
CA GLY A 695 31.41 -12.78 21.08
C GLY A 695 32.71 -13.62 21.08
N GLU A 696 33.35 -13.78 22.24
CA GLU A 696 34.67 -14.44 22.39
C GLU A 696 34.71 -15.91 21.94
N ARG A 697 33.55 -16.61 21.98
CA ARG A 697 33.41 -18.03 21.62
C ARG A 697 32.30 -18.32 20.59
N GLY A 698 31.69 -17.29 20.01
CA GLY A 698 30.53 -17.45 19.11
C GLY A 698 29.21 -17.74 19.82
N GLU A 699 29.14 -17.45 21.13
CA GLU A 699 27.96 -17.67 21.98
C GLU A 699 26.79 -16.75 21.62
N ALA A 700 27.05 -15.61 20.96
CA ALA A 700 26.04 -14.67 20.50
C ALA A 700 25.59 -14.92 19.04
N GLY A 701 25.88 -16.11 18.51
CA GLY A 701 25.56 -16.50 17.14
C GLY A 701 26.60 -16.06 16.11
N GLY A 702 26.32 -16.25 14.83
CA GLY A 702 27.17 -15.76 13.74
C GLY A 702 26.38 -15.08 12.64
N LEU A 703 27.10 -14.30 11.81
CA LEU A 703 26.58 -13.52 10.71
C LEU A 703 27.46 -13.66 9.46
N VAL A 704 26.86 -13.47 8.28
CA VAL A 704 27.61 -13.27 7.04
C VAL A 704 27.97 -11.78 6.95
N GLY A 705 29.25 -11.46 7.10
CA GLY A 705 29.75 -10.10 6.94
C GLY A 705 30.11 -9.82 5.48
N VAL A 706 29.83 -8.60 5.03
CA VAL A 706 30.29 -8.11 3.74
C VAL A 706 31.64 -7.41 3.94
N ILE A 707 32.65 -7.89 3.23
CA ILE A 707 33.99 -7.31 3.24
C ILE A 707 34.19 -6.59 1.93
N GLU A 708 34.37 -5.27 2.01
CA GLU A 708 34.66 -4.41 0.88
C GLU A 708 36.13 -3.99 0.92
N VAL A 709 36.84 -4.23 -0.17
CA VAL A 709 38.24 -3.86 -0.33
C VAL A 709 38.35 -2.92 -1.52
N VAL A 710 38.80 -1.71 -1.23
CA VAL A 710 39.09 -0.68 -2.22
C VAL A 710 40.59 -0.49 -2.27
N VAL A 711 41.16 -0.52 -3.47
CA VAL A 711 42.60 -0.39 -3.67
C VAL A 711 42.89 0.89 -4.43
N ASN A 712 43.80 1.71 -3.90
CA ASN A 712 44.32 2.91 -4.56
C ASN A 712 45.71 2.61 -5.16
N PRO A 713 45.86 2.63 -6.49
CA PRO A 713 47.12 2.33 -7.16
C PRO A 713 48.22 3.40 -6.99
N ASN A 714 47.87 4.63 -6.59
CA ASN A 714 48.82 5.75 -6.42
C ASN A 714 49.19 5.98 -4.94
N GLY A 715 49.35 4.89 -4.18
CA GLY A 715 49.55 4.92 -2.73
C GLY A 715 51.01 4.94 -2.26
N LYS A 716 51.20 4.60 -0.98
CA LYS A 716 52.50 4.33 -0.34
C LYS A 716 52.58 2.92 0.24
N GLY A 717 51.73 1.99 -0.20
CA GLY A 717 51.68 0.62 0.33
C GLY A 717 50.99 0.49 1.70
N LYS A 718 50.09 1.41 2.06
CA LYS A 718 49.43 1.42 3.37
C LYS A 718 48.17 0.56 3.36
N ILE A 719 48.04 -0.32 4.36
CA ILE A 719 46.81 -1.08 4.62
C ILE A 719 46.05 -0.40 5.74
N GLN A 720 44.83 0.06 5.44
CA GLN A 720 43.91 0.67 6.40
C GLN A 720 42.63 -0.14 6.49
N VAL A 721 42.16 -0.37 7.71
CA VAL A 721 40.85 -0.95 7.97
C VAL A 721 39.95 0.17 8.48
N ILE A 722 38.81 0.40 7.84
CA ILE A 722 37.85 1.47 8.13
C ILE A 722 36.72 0.89 8.98
N GLY A 723 36.49 1.47 10.17
CA GLY A 723 35.51 1.02 11.16
C GLY A 723 35.97 1.33 12.59
N SER A 724 35.04 1.50 13.51
CA SER A 724 35.24 1.97 14.89
C SER A 724 35.73 0.91 15.89
N GLU A 725 35.73 -0.38 15.51
CA GLU A 725 36.23 -1.48 16.34
C GLU A 725 37.36 -2.21 15.60
N VAL A 726 38.52 -1.55 15.52
CA VAL A 726 39.72 -2.09 14.90
C VAL A 726 40.32 -3.17 15.81
N GLY A 727 39.95 -4.43 15.61
CA GLY A 727 40.72 -5.55 16.15
C GLY A 727 42.07 -5.66 15.45
N GLU A 728 43.19 -5.60 16.18
CA GLU A 728 44.55 -5.81 15.64
C GLU A 728 44.67 -7.09 14.79
N SER A 729 43.87 -8.10 15.11
CA SER A 729 43.78 -9.38 14.41
C SER A 729 43.32 -9.27 12.96
N ILE A 730 42.37 -8.39 12.64
CA ILE A 730 41.86 -8.19 11.27
C ILE A 730 42.92 -7.51 10.41
N LYS A 731 43.59 -6.51 10.98
CA LYS A 731 44.70 -5.81 10.33
C LYS A 731 45.87 -6.76 10.08
N ALA A 732 46.17 -7.66 11.02
CA ALA A 732 47.19 -8.70 10.85
C ALA A 732 46.84 -9.67 9.71
N SER A 733 45.60 -10.18 9.67
CA SER A 733 45.16 -11.06 8.57
C SER A 733 45.16 -10.36 7.21
N ALA A 734 44.83 -9.07 7.15
CA ALA A 734 44.94 -8.27 5.94
C ALA A 734 46.40 -8.08 5.49
N GLN A 735 47.32 -7.88 6.43
CA GLN A 735 48.76 -7.79 6.15
C GLN A 735 49.30 -9.11 5.60
N ASP A 736 48.94 -10.23 6.23
CA ASP A 736 49.34 -11.57 5.77
C ASP A 736 48.83 -11.86 4.35
N ALA A 737 47.57 -11.51 4.06
CA ALA A 737 47.00 -11.62 2.72
C ALA A 737 47.75 -10.74 1.71
N PHE A 738 48.03 -9.49 2.05
CA PHE A 738 48.74 -8.57 1.16
C PHE A 738 50.17 -9.02 0.86
N ILE A 739 50.90 -9.52 1.87
CA ILE A 739 52.25 -10.09 1.71
C ILE A 739 52.21 -11.28 0.75
N HIS A 740 51.26 -12.19 0.97
CA HIS A 740 51.15 -13.40 0.15
C HIS A 740 50.79 -13.07 -1.31
N ILE A 741 49.78 -12.22 -1.54
CA ILE A 741 49.36 -11.81 -2.89
C ILE A 741 50.51 -11.09 -3.61
N ASN A 742 51.22 -10.18 -2.94
CA ASN A 742 52.39 -9.52 -3.53
C ASN A 742 53.52 -10.50 -3.84
N SER A 743 53.77 -11.49 -2.99
CA SER A 743 54.77 -12.53 -3.26
C SER A 743 54.44 -13.34 -4.51
N LEU A 744 53.16 -13.58 -4.81
CA LEU A 744 52.71 -14.26 -6.04
C LEU A 744 52.78 -13.35 -7.28
N ALA A 745 52.64 -12.04 -7.07
CA ALA A 745 52.63 -11.00 -8.10
C ALA A 745 54.00 -10.33 -8.32
N ASP A 746 55.10 -10.93 -7.86
CA ASP A 746 56.45 -10.37 -7.96
C ASP A 746 56.57 -8.93 -7.40
N TRP A 747 55.88 -8.66 -6.28
CA TRP A 747 55.84 -7.38 -5.55
C TRP A 747 55.31 -6.18 -6.35
N LYS A 748 54.49 -6.44 -7.37
CA LYS A 748 53.93 -5.42 -8.27
C LYS A 748 52.98 -4.43 -7.59
N PHE A 749 52.30 -4.83 -6.51
CA PHE A 749 51.32 -4.00 -5.80
C PHE A 749 51.88 -3.36 -4.52
N LYS A 750 53.21 -3.38 -4.33
CA LYS A 750 53.87 -2.90 -3.10
C LYS A 750 53.53 -1.44 -2.73
N ASP A 751 53.25 -0.60 -3.73
CA ASP A 751 52.97 0.82 -3.55
C ASP A 751 51.46 1.11 -3.47
N TYR A 752 50.59 0.10 -3.53
CA TYR A 752 49.14 0.27 -3.56
C TYR A 752 48.62 0.44 -2.13
N ASP A 753 47.82 1.47 -1.88
CA ASP A 753 47.12 1.60 -0.60
C ASP A 753 45.85 0.74 -0.64
N VAL A 754 45.62 -0.07 0.40
CA VAL A 754 44.45 -0.95 0.50
C VAL A 754 43.58 -0.50 1.65
N TYR A 755 42.32 -0.19 1.34
CA TYR A 755 41.28 0.20 2.28
C TYR A 755 40.30 -0.96 2.42
N ILE A 756 40.07 -1.41 3.64
CA ILE A 756 39.22 -2.56 3.94
C ILE A 756 38.09 -2.07 4.84
N GLU A 757 36.85 -2.18 4.39
CA GLU A 757 35.67 -1.89 5.19
C GLU A 757 34.93 -3.20 5.49
N LEU A 758 34.71 -3.46 6.77
CA LEU A 758 33.85 -4.54 7.24
C LEU A 758 32.45 -3.96 7.44
N VAL A 759 31.58 -4.18 6.46
CA VAL A 759 30.18 -3.79 6.56
C VAL A 759 29.48 -4.83 7.42
N THR A 760 29.49 -4.57 8.73
CA THR A 760 28.73 -5.31 9.73
C THR A 760 27.57 -4.44 10.25
N PRO A 761 26.46 -5.05 10.71
CA PRO A 761 25.32 -4.32 11.28
C PRO A 761 25.66 -3.45 12.51
N ALA A 762 26.87 -3.58 13.07
CA ALA A 762 27.35 -2.82 14.23
C ALA A 762 27.35 -1.28 14.04
N LYS A 763 27.38 -0.76 12.79
CA LYS A 763 27.24 0.69 12.52
C LYS A 763 25.92 1.29 13.06
N GLY A 764 24.88 0.47 13.27
CA GLY A 764 23.62 0.87 13.93
C GLY A 764 23.63 0.77 15.45
N MET A 765 24.58 0.03 16.05
CA MET A 765 24.67 -0.18 17.50
C MET A 765 25.49 0.90 18.22
N GLU A 766 26.34 1.65 17.53
CA GLU A 766 27.25 2.63 18.13
C GLU A 766 26.62 3.91 18.72
N LYS A 767 25.29 4.05 18.70
CA LYS A 767 24.61 5.11 19.46
C LYS A 767 24.10 4.68 20.83
N GLN A 768 24.28 3.42 21.23
CA GLN A 768 23.97 2.97 22.58
C GLN A 768 25.25 2.71 23.37
N THR A 769 25.69 3.73 24.09
CA THR A 769 26.69 3.60 25.14
C THR A 769 26.18 2.62 26.19
N PHE A 770 26.76 1.42 26.24
CA PHE A 770 26.69 0.59 27.44
C PHE A 770 27.39 1.35 28.59
N ALA A 771 26.75 1.43 29.74
CA ALA A 771 27.34 2.11 30.89
C ALA A 771 28.62 1.39 31.38
N SER A 772 29.65 2.22 31.61
CA SER A 772 30.94 1.95 32.27
C SER A 772 31.69 0.65 31.91
N GLY A 773 32.55 0.75 30.90
CA GLY A 773 33.96 0.37 31.13
C GLY A 773 34.52 -0.85 30.41
N VAL A 774 33.81 -1.54 29.50
CA VAL A 774 34.43 -2.54 28.62
C VAL A 774 33.76 -2.53 27.24
N SER A 775 34.42 -1.94 26.23
CA SER A 775 34.07 -2.14 24.82
C SER A 775 34.58 -3.52 24.41
N LYS A 776 33.70 -4.54 24.35
CA LYS A 776 34.09 -5.84 23.81
C LYS A 776 33.84 -5.86 22.31
N PRO A 777 34.85 -6.09 21.46
CA PRO A 777 34.66 -6.09 20.02
C PRO A 777 33.75 -7.26 19.61
N PRO A 778 32.75 -7.04 18.75
CA PRO A 778 31.77 -8.02 18.31
C PRO A 778 32.32 -9.03 17.28
N VAL A 779 33.57 -8.91 16.82
CA VAL A 779 34.08 -9.67 15.66
C VAL A 779 35.29 -10.55 16.01
N SER A 780 35.18 -11.85 15.75
CA SER A 780 36.30 -12.82 15.79
C SER A 780 37.26 -12.62 14.59
N GLY A 781 38.34 -11.87 14.79
CA GLY A 781 39.24 -11.39 13.73
C GLY A 781 39.93 -12.40 12.79
N PRO A 782 40.37 -13.60 13.21
CA PRO A 782 41.05 -14.55 12.30
C PRO A 782 40.11 -15.19 11.27
N SER A 783 38.80 -15.22 11.55
CA SER A 783 37.85 -16.03 10.77
C SER A 783 37.39 -15.42 9.46
N ALA A 784 37.53 -14.09 9.34
CA ALA A 784 37.28 -13.34 8.12
C ALA A 784 38.52 -13.23 7.22
N GLY A 785 39.69 -13.70 7.67
CA GLY A 785 40.97 -13.52 6.98
C GLY A 785 40.98 -14.05 5.54
N LEU A 786 40.41 -15.24 5.32
CA LEU A 786 40.30 -15.83 3.99
C LEU A 786 39.44 -14.98 3.05
N ALA A 787 38.30 -14.47 3.53
CA ALA A 787 37.40 -13.63 2.73
C ALA A 787 38.06 -12.28 2.40
N ILE A 788 38.75 -11.66 3.36
CA ILE A 788 39.54 -10.44 3.13
C ILE A 788 40.56 -10.64 2.00
N ALA A 789 41.27 -11.77 2.00
CA ALA A 789 42.24 -12.08 0.96
C ALA A 789 41.60 -12.23 -0.43
N VAL A 790 40.43 -12.87 -0.52
CA VAL A 790 39.70 -13.03 -1.79
C VAL A 790 39.17 -11.69 -2.30
N ALA A 791 38.60 -10.84 -1.45
CA ALA A 791 38.18 -9.49 -1.83
C ALA A 791 39.38 -8.64 -2.29
N MET A 792 40.52 -8.75 -1.62
CA MET A 792 41.74 -8.04 -1.99
C MET A 792 42.28 -8.49 -3.35
N LEU A 793 42.29 -9.79 -3.62
CA LEU A 793 42.69 -10.34 -4.92
C LEU A 793 41.72 -9.93 -6.03
N SER A 794 40.42 -9.95 -5.75
CA SER A 794 39.37 -9.44 -6.63
C SER A 794 39.62 -7.97 -7.01
N ALA A 795 39.94 -7.12 -6.03
CA ALA A 795 40.24 -5.70 -6.27
C ALA A 795 41.53 -5.50 -7.10
N PHE A 796 42.58 -6.28 -6.85
CA PHE A 796 43.82 -6.20 -7.64
C PHE A 796 43.66 -6.67 -9.09
N LEU A 797 42.87 -7.72 -9.31
CA LEU A 797 42.63 -8.30 -10.63
C LEU A 797 41.48 -7.62 -11.39
N ASN A 798 40.68 -6.80 -10.70
CA ASN A 798 39.43 -6.25 -11.19
C ASN A 798 38.46 -7.34 -11.70
N VAL A 799 38.25 -8.38 -10.89
CA VAL A 799 37.38 -9.53 -11.19
C VAL A 799 36.28 -9.67 -10.16
N GLU A 800 35.05 -9.96 -10.59
CA GLU A 800 33.89 -10.11 -9.70
C GLU A 800 33.95 -11.39 -8.86
N VAL A 801 33.45 -11.31 -7.62
CA VAL A 801 33.31 -12.45 -6.71
C VAL A 801 31.88 -13.01 -6.78
N ASP A 802 31.72 -14.34 -6.77
CA ASP A 802 30.42 -15.00 -6.72
C ASP A 802 29.68 -14.68 -5.40
N PRO A 803 28.52 -13.99 -5.45
CA PRO A 803 27.80 -13.59 -4.26
C PRO A 803 27.13 -14.75 -3.51
N THR A 804 27.13 -15.96 -4.05
CA THR A 804 26.59 -17.17 -3.41
C THR A 804 27.62 -17.94 -2.58
N VAL A 805 28.89 -17.52 -2.63
CA VAL A 805 29.99 -18.13 -1.89
C VAL A 805 30.13 -17.46 -0.53
N VAL A 806 30.14 -18.24 0.55
CA VAL A 806 30.49 -17.80 1.91
C VAL A 806 31.75 -18.50 2.39
N MET A 807 32.60 -17.81 3.13
CA MET A 807 33.94 -18.29 3.45
C MET A 807 34.26 -18.16 4.94
N THR A 808 35.06 -19.09 5.46
CA THR A 808 35.67 -18.96 6.79
C THR A 808 37.09 -19.52 6.78
N GLY A 809 37.97 -18.94 7.60
CA GLY A 809 39.35 -19.40 7.72
C GLY A 809 40.32 -18.24 7.95
N ALA A 810 41.45 -18.55 8.59
CA ALA A 810 42.56 -17.62 8.72
C ALA A 810 43.55 -17.83 7.56
N ILE A 811 44.09 -16.75 7.01
CA ILE A 811 45.14 -16.80 5.99
C ILE A 811 46.47 -16.47 6.64
N THR A 812 47.52 -17.19 6.25
CA THR A 812 48.90 -16.87 6.66
C THR A 812 49.68 -16.21 5.53
N ALA A 813 50.79 -15.54 5.84
CA ALA A 813 51.68 -14.95 4.83
C ALA A 813 52.26 -15.99 3.83
N ARG A 814 52.20 -17.30 4.14
CA ARG A 814 52.58 -18.39 3.24
C ARG A 814 51.46 -18.84 2.29
N GLY A 815 50.24 -18.33 2.47
CA GLY A 815 49.07 -18.70 1.66
C GLY A 815 48.33 -19.94 2.13
N GLU A 816 48.64 -20.44 3.33
CA GLU A 816 47.93 -21.56 3.93
C GLU A 816 46.62 -21.08 4.57
N VAL A 817 45.58 -21.90 4.48
CA VAL A 817 44.29 -21.66 5.14
C VAL A 817 44.26 -22.41 6.46
N TRP A 818 44.40 -21.66 7.55
CA TRP A 818 44.45 -22.18 8.91
C TRP A 818 43.05 -22.35 9.54
N PRO A 819 42.90 -23.34 10.44
CA PRO A 819 41.62 -23.63 11.06
C PRO A 819 41.18 -22.52 12.01
N VAL A 820 39.86 -22.38 12.16
CA VAL A 820 39.23 -21.36 13.01
C VAL A 820 38.21 -22.01 13.94
N GLY A 821 38.08 -21.49 15.16
CA GLY A 821 37.09 -21.94 16.16
C GLY A 821 35.65 -21.50 15.83
N GLY A 822 34.65 -21.96 16.58
CA GLY A 822 33.24 -21.61 16.35
C GLY A 822 32.62 -22.35 15.16
N LEU A 823 33.03 -23.62 14.97
CA LEU A 823 32.49 -24.56 13.99
C LEU A 823 32.14 -25.93 14.65
N ASP A 824 32.19 -25.98 15.98
CA ASP A 824 31.97 -27.14 16.85
C ASP A 824 30.66 -27.04 17.64
N TYR A 825 30.22 -28.12 18.29
CA TYR A 825 28.89 -28.24 18.90
C TYR A 825 28.56 -27.19 19.98
N ARG A 826 29.58 -26.57 20.59
CA ARG A 826 29.43 -25.50 21.60
C ARG A 826 29.45 -24.09 21.00
N GLY A 827 29.72 -23.95 19.70
CA GLY A 827 29.92 -22.68 19.01
C GLY A 827 29.43 -22.73 17.57
N MET A 828 28.19 -23.18 17.36
CA MET A 828 27.59 -23.38 16.03
C MET A 828 27.36 -22.09 15.23
N GLY A 829 27.63 -20.92 15.82
CA GLY A 829 27.26 -19.62 15.27
C GLY A 829 27.68 -19.38 13.82
N LYS A 830 28.84 -19.88 13.36
CA LYS A 830 29.25 -19.71 11.95
C LYS A 830 28.50 -20.62 10.99
N ILE A 831 28.17 -21.83 11.41
CA ILE A 831 27.38 -22.77 10.61
C ILE A 831 25.93 -22.28 10.56
N GLU A 832 25.39 -21.80 11.68
CA GLU A 832 24.10 -21.13 11.74
C GLU A 832 24.06 -19.90 10.84
N ALA A 833 25.13 -19.09 10.81
CA ALA A 833 25.24 -17.96 9.90
C ALA A 833 25.10 -18.40 8.43
N ALA A 834 25.83 -19.44 8.02
CA ALA A 834 25.74 -19.99 6.67
C ALA A 834 24.36 -20.59 6.35
N LEU A 835 23.74 -21.28 7.33
CA LEU A 835 22.40 -21.86 7.19
C LEU A 835 21.31 -20.79 7.16
N SER A 836 21.46 -19.69 7.90
CA SER A 836 20.48 -18.61 7.96
C SER A 836 20.46 -17.78 6.68
N ASP A 837 21.57 -17.76 5.94
CA ASP A 837 21.70 -17.01 4.70
C ASP A 837 20.91 -17.66 3.55
N ARG A 838 20.10 -16.84 2.86
CA ARG A 838 19.21 -17.30 1.78
C ARG A 838 19.94 -17.54 0.46
N TYR A 839 21.14 -16.97 0.28
CA TYR A 839 21.86 -16.91 -0.98
C TYR A 839 23.06 -17.86 -1.03
N ALA A 840 23.51 -18.36 0.13
CA ALA A 840 24.61 -19.28 0.25
C ALA A 840 24.31 -20.56 -0.55
N ARG A 841 25.22 -20.89 -1.45
CA ARG A 841 25.24 -22.14 -2.23
C ARG A 841 26.55 -22.89 -2.07
N LYS A 842 27.64 -22.18 -1.76
CA LYS A 842 28.95 -22.75 -1.51
C LYS A 842 29.50 -22.23 -0.17
N LEU A 843 30.01 -23.13 0.66
CA LEU A 843 30.72 -22.81 1.90
C LEU A 843 32.18 -23.25 1.77
N ILE A 844 33.09 -22.28 1.63
CA ILE A 844 34.53 -22.55 1.64
C ILE A 844 35.03 -22.54 3.09
N MET A 845 35.72 -23.61 3.49
CA MET A 845 36.25 -23.73 4.84
C MET A 845 37.58 -24.48 4.88
N PRO A 846 38.37 -24.33 5.96
CA PRO A 846 39.65 -25.03 6.09
C PRO A 846 39.43 -26.54 6.11
N LYS A 847 40.23 -27.29 5.36
CA LYS A 847 40.12 -28.77 5.28
C LYS A 847 40.18 -29.44 6.65
N TYR A 848 41.00 -28.90 7.56
CA TYR A 848 41.09 -29.36 8.95
C TYR A 848 39.75 -29.23 9.72
N ASN A 849 39.02 -28.13 9.54
CA ASN A 849 37.71 -27.95 10.15
C ASN A 849 36.68 -28.92 9.55
N TYR A 850 36.72 -29.12 8.23
CA TYR A 850 35.85 -30.06 7.53
C TYR A 850 36.04 -31.52 7.97
N GLU A 851 37.28 -31.98 8.14
CA GLU A 851 37.56 -33.34 8.60
C GLU A 851 37.03 -33.63 10.00
N ARG A 852 36.97 -32.61 10.86
CA ARG A 852 36.38 -32.69 12.22
C ARG A 852 34.87 -32.53 12.26
N LEU A 853 34.25 -32.05 11.19
CA LEU A 853 32.79 -31.90 11.06
C LEU A 853 32.07 -33.22 10.73
N LYS A 854 32.80 -34.23 10.22
CA LYS A 854 32.27 -35.54 9.79
C LYS A 854 31.63 -36.41 10.90
N GLY A 855 31.53 -35.91 12.13
CA GLY A 855 30.88 -36.57 13.27
C GLY A 855 29.55 -35.95 13.72
N PHE A 856 29.10 -34.85 13.11
CA PHE A 856 27.92 -34.08 13.53
C PHE A 856 26.86 -33.98 12.42
N ASP A 857 25.57 -33.84 12.77
CA ASP A 857 24.42 -33.65 11.84
C ASP A 857 24.52 -32.38 10.96
N THR A 858 25.54 -31.55 11.15
CA THR A 858 25.82 -30.31 10.41
C THR A 858 25.97 -30.50 8.90
N GLU A 859 26.61 -31.60 8.45
CA GLU A 859 26.80 -31.87 7.02
C GLU A 859 25.46 -32.16 6.33
N ARG A 860 24.57 -32.86 7.05
CA ARG A 860 23.19 -33.12 6.63
C ARG A 860 22.37 -31.82 6.58
N MET A 861 22.46 -30.97 7.59
CA MET A 861 21.74 -29.68 7.62
C MET A 861 22.14 -28.75 6.47
N LEU A 862 23.43 -28.66 6.14
CA LEU A 862 23.92 -27.86 5.02
C LEU A 862 23.48 -28.45 3.68
N SER A 863 23.47 -29.78 3.56
CA SER A 863 22.98 -30.49 2.37
C SER A 863 21.47 -30.30 2.15
N GLU A 864 20.67 -30.32 3.22
CA GLU A 864 19.22 -30.04 3.16
C GLU A 864 18.90 -28.64 2.64
N LYS A 865 19.81 -27.67 2.83
CA LYS A 865 19.71 -26.31 2.26
C LYS A 865 20.40 -26.14 0.90
N ASN A 866 20.87 -27.21 0.26
CA ASN A 866 21.64 -27.16 -0.99
C ASN A 866 22.92 -26.30 -0.89
N ILE A 867 23.60 -26.30 0.26
CA ILE A 867 24.89 -25.62 0.45
C ILE A 867 26.00 -26.66 0.29
N LYS A 868 26.82 -26.52 -0.76
CA LYS A 868 27.98 -27.38 -1.02
C LYS A 868 29.18 -26.93 -0.19
N ILE A 869 29.74 -27.82 0.62
CA ILE A 869 30.98 -27.55 1.38
C ILE A 869 32.19 -27.78 0.48
N ILE A 870 33.13 -26.83 0.49
CA ILE A 870 34.38 -26.87 -0.28
C ILE A 870 35.55 -26.77 0.71
N PRO A 871 36.19 -27.91 1.06
CA PRO A 871 37.36 -27.91 1.92
C PRO A 871 38.61 -27.45 1.15
N VAL A 872 39.32 -26.46 1.69
CA VAL A 872 40.54 -25.89 1.08
C VAL A 872 41.73 -25.97 2.03
N GLN A 873 42.94 -26.13 1.48
CA GLN A 873 44.21 -26.04 2.21
C GLN A 873 44.96 -24.75 1.89
N THR A 874 44.78 -24.21 0.69
CA THR A 874 45.52 -23.04 0.21
C THR A 874 44.58 -21.90 -0.19
N PHE A 875 45.08 -20.67 -0.09
CA PHE A 875 44.35 -19.46 -0.49
C PHE A 875 43.95 -19.50 -1.98
N ILE A 876 44.82 -20.04 -2.83
CA ILE A 876 44.59 -20.11 -4.29
C ILE A 876 43.40 -21.03 -4.62
N GLU A 877 43.25 -22.16 -3.89
CA GLU A 877 42.07 -23.03 -4.02
C GLU A 877 40.77 -22.28 -3.70
N ALA A 878 40.78 -21.51 -2.60
CA ALA A 878 39.63 -20.72 -2.21
C ALA A 878 39.29 -19.63 -3.25
N ALA A 879 40.31 -18.96 -3.79
CA ALA A 879 40.13 -17.90 -4.77
C ALA A 879 39.55 -18.41 -6.10
N VAL A 880 39.97 -19.59 -6.59
CA VAL A 880 39.42 -20.20 -7.82
C VAL A 880 37.93 -20.53 -7.67
N GLU A 881 37.50 -20.96 -6.49
CA GLU A 881 36.10 -21.31 -6.22
C GLU A 881 35.20 -20.09 -5.97
N ALA A 882 35.80 -18.96 -5.56
CA ALA A 882 35.09 -17.73 -5.21
C ALA A 882 35.05 -16.68 -6.35
N LEU A 883 36.09 -16.59 -7.18
CA LEU A 883 36.17 -15.61 -8.27
C LEU A 883 35.47 -16.11 -9.54
N ILE A 884 34.73 -15.23 -10.20
CA ILE A 884 34.07 -15.55 -11.47
C ILE A 884 35.10 -15.50 -12.60
N GLY A 885 35.14 -16.53 -13.45
CA GLY A 885 35.97 -16.54 -14.67
C GLY A 885 37.31 -17.26 -14.57
N PHE A 886 37.61 -17.92 -13.45
CA PHE A 886 38.79 -18.79 -13.30
C PHE A 886 38.39 -20.26 -13.15
N SER A 887 39.02 -21.13 -13.95
CA SER A 887 38.79 -22.58 -13.94
C SER A 887 39.97 -23.39 -13.40
N SER A 888 41.15 -22.78 -13.24
CA SER A 888 42.35 -23.45 -12.73
C SER A 888 43.23 -22.49 -11.92
N GLN A 889 44.06 -23.06 -11.03
CA GLN A 889 45.03 -22.30 -10.25
C GLN A 889 46.11 -21.65 -11.15
N GLU A 890 46.52 -22.34 -12.21
CA GLU A 890 47.51 -21.84 -13.16
C GLU A 890 47.00 -20.59 -13.90
N ASP A 891 45.73 -20.58 -14.29
CA ASP A 891 45.10 -19.43 -14.95
C ASP A 891 45.05 -18.20 -14.02
N LEU A 892 44.72 -18.40 -12.75
CA LEU A 892 44.67 -17.33 -11.75
C LEU A 892 46.06 -16.71 -11.52
N ILE A 893 47.09 -17.55 -11.34
CA ILE A 893 48.48 -17.09 -11.15
C ILE A 893 48.99 -16.38 -12.40
N LYS A 894 48.67 -16.90 -13.59
CA LYS A 894 49.04 -16.28 -14.87
C LYS A 894 48.36 -14.93 -15.07
N SER A 895 47.10 -14.80 -14.65
CA SER A 895 46.35 -13.53 -14.68
C SER A 895 46.97 -12.51 -13.74
N LEU A 896 47.32 -12.92 -12.52
CA LEU A 896 48.01 -12.09 -11.53
C LEU A 896 49.37 -11.57 -12.00
N LYS A 897 50.11 -12.40 -12.76
CA LYS A 897 51.37 -11.98 -13.37
C LYS A 897 51.18 -11.09 -14.60
N ARG A 898 50.09 -11.30 -15.37
CA ARG A 898 49.78 -10.52 -16.59
C ARG A 898 49.13 -9.16 -16.34
N SER A 899 48.35 -9.00 -15.27
CA SER A 899 47.53 -7.81 -15.02
C SER A 899 48.37 -6.54 -14.98
N LEU A 900 48.46 -5.79 -16.08
CA LEU A 900 49.08 -4.46 -16.13
C LEU A 900 48.43 -3.56 -15.08
N PRO A 901 49.18 -2.63 -14.44
CA PRO A 901 48.61 -1.72 -13.45
C PRO A 901 47.38 -1.04 -14.06
N ALA A 902 46.24 -1.18 -13.40
CA ALA A 902 44.99 -0.58 -13.86
C ALA A 902 45.18 0.94 -13.96
N ARG A 903 45.29 1.46 -15.19
CA ARG A 903 44.92 2.84 -15.47
C ARG A 903 43.40 2.86 -15.52
N ALA A 904 42.77 3.34 -14.45
CA ALA A 904 41.38 3.76 -14.48
C ALA A 904 41.24 5.11 -13.76
N LEU A 905 40.39 5.94 -14.38
CA LEU A 905 40.10 7.36 -14.16
C LEU A 905 39.55 7.71 -12.78
#